data_AF-A0A5J6PEE0-F1
#
_entry.id   AF-A0A5J6PEE0-F1
#
_cell.length_a   1.000
_cell.length_b   1.000
_cell.length_c   1.000
_cell.angle_alpha   90.00
_cell.angle_beta   90.00
_cell.angle_gamma   90.00
#
_symmetry.space_group_name_H-M   'P 1'
#
loop_
_entity.id
_entity.type
_entity.pdbx_description
1 polymer ?
#
loop_
_entity_poly.entity_id
_entity_poly.type
_entity_poly.pdbx_seq_one_letter_code
_entity_poly.pdbx_strand_id
1 'polypeptide(L)'
;MASVIGLGFASALAATSASAACVYTVSNSWGAGFTASIRVTNDTGVAVTGWQVNWKYAKNSVSSAWNAQLSGSYSATNLAWNGNLNPGQSAEFGVQGLTNGGAVEIPAIVGALCGSSATSSVPAVSSSASSVVNVSSAGRSSSSSVAPVVNNIATLATATTSFVSSWETLRAVNDNSNPANSNDKSAGAYGNWNNPNSIQWVQYDWPQNYSLSNTQIYWFDDNGGVLTPTRAYIEYWNGSAWVNAGNVPLVKNAFNTLALNGIETSRLRVSMLNATQSTGILEWRVAGSAAGTISSSNSSNAASYSSRISSSAALTSSSRSSLVSSAAQSSSSVRTSASVMSSSSSSSRATVSSSLASSSSAAVFTPITTQYEYEGINTSNAAYKDSNRFRLYYGAVNKLGPKGNLGTHSDADVTRMLEHMEKVYDYFVTSRGFKSPAQSIHSSRPGFFKINVYSVTDIDAGGFMGYNGTAGLSYLVMRSNLLNVDSISTHEFGHGITLAEAIWIDKARTGAWWETTAEWFADAYISPLNNTTNFNVESLHAGSYRTIVHKDNLYEAWPFLNYLSNNPDNYSNLGRDAIRNLIRAYQGQETPLHSLARLVQPVSVQTLVGRYRARIAYGDIGHPLVQSRVLSAQRDASFRTRAYRNLEAVDSTTWRVIAARKPQYTGSNIIPLTATGSGQISIQVTNLGNGLSDSNFTAVVAIKASNNAVRYVDLPSGAGNFQLAAGEESSLVVTNTPNNLYLYNAFETTDTSPEAVGLNYQVQIIGARPRD
;
A
#
# COMPACT_ATOMS: atom_id res chain seq x y z
N MET A 1 49.92 -14.10 -61.20
CA MET A 1 49.76 -12.63 -61.12
C MET A 1 48.27 -12.34 -61.20
N ALA A 2 47.73 -11.45 -60.34
CA ALA A 2 46.40 -10.80 -60.48
C ALA A 2 45.15 -11.74 -60.59
N SER A 3 43.91 -11.33 -60.31
CA SER A 3 43.33 -10.30 -59.42
C SER A 3 41.81 -10.49 -59.40
N VAL A 4 41.15 -10.33 -58.24
CA VAL A 4 39.81 -9.69 -57.97
C VAL A 4 38.64 -10.07 -58.95
N ILE A 5 37.42 -10.46 -58.54
CA ILE A 5 36.44 -9.81 -57.65
C ILE A 5 35.48 -10.86 -57.08
N GLY A 6 35.25 -10.83 -55.76
CA GLY A 6 34.12 -11.48 -55.11
C GLY A 6 33.15 -10.43 -54.55
N LEU A 7 31.90 -10.44 -55.01
CA LEU A 7 30.84 -9.53 -54.52
C LEU A 7 30.28 -10.02 -53.18
N GLY A 8 30.85 -9.52 -52.07
CA GLY A 8 30.27 -9.69 -50.74
C GLY A 8 29.27 -8.57 -50.42
N PHE A 9 28.00 -8.92 -50.21
CA PHE A 9 27.03 -8.00 -49.60
C PHE A 9 27.37 -7.83 -48.11
N ALA A 10 28.05 -6.74 -47.78
CA ALA A 10 28.29 -6.34 -46.40
C ALA A 10 27.07 -5.59 -45.86
N SER A 11 26.34 -6.20 -44.92
CA SER A 11 25.33 -5.50 -44.14
C SER A 11 26.01 -4.42 -43.29
N ALA A 12 25.77 -3.15 -43.63
CA ALA A 12 26.24 -2.04 -42.83
C ALA A 12 25.51 -2.02 -41.48
N LEU A 13 26.18 -2.43 -40.42
CA LEU A 13 25.78 -2.10 -39.06
C LEU A 13 25.89 -0.59 -38.89
N ALA A 14 24.76 0.10 -38.98
CA ALA A 14 24.67 1.49 -38.55
C ALA A 14 24.90 1.52 -37.04
N ALA A 15 26.12 1.86 -36.63
CA ALA A 15 26.42 2.15 -35.24
C ALA A 15 25.64 3.41 -34.84
N THR A 16 24.52 3.22 -34.14
CA THR A 16 23.83 4.32 -33.47
C THR A 16 24.77 4.88 -32.41
N SER A 17 25.24 6.11 -32.62
CA SER A 17 26.01 6.85 -31.63
C SER A 17 25.22 6.93 -30.32
N ALA A 18 25.68 6.25 -29.27
CA ALA A 18 25.22 6.51 -27.91
C ALA A 18 25.68 7.94 -27.53
N SER A 19 24.78 8.75 -27.00
CA SER A 19 25.08 10.09 -26.52
C SER A 19 24.34 10.36 -25.21
N ALA A 20 25.15 10.57 -24.17
CA ALA A 20 24.80 10.40 -22.78
C ALA A 20 23.79 11.40 -22.19
N ALA A 21 22.97 10.89 -21.27
CA ALA A 21 21.96 11.63 -20.52
C ALA A 21 22.42 11.96 -19.09
N CYS A 22 22.81 13.23 -18.88
CA CYS A 22 22.90 13.83 -17.55
C CYS A 22 21.56 14.49 -17.19
N VAL A 23 21.07 14.24 -15.98
CA VAL A 23 19.77 14.77 -15.52
C VAL A 23 19.99 15.69 -14.33
N TYR A 24 19.42 16.90 -14.40
CA TYR A 24 19.37 17.86 -13.30
C TYR A 24 17.96 17.88 -12.70
N THR A 25 17.84 17.59 -11.41
CA THR A 25 16.55 17.49 -10.71
C THR A 25 16.54 18.40 -9.49
N VAL A 26 15.63 19.38 -9.43
CA VAL A 26 15.43 20.20 -8.23
C VAL A 26 14.75 19.34 -7.15
N SER A 27 15.47 19.09 -6.06
CA SER A 27 15.01 18.25 -4.95
C SER A 27 14.18 19.05 -3.93
N ASN A 28 14.53 20.33 -3.72
CA ASN A 28 13.79 21.24 -2.84
C ASN A 28 14.02 22.71 -3.24
N SER A 29 13.10 23.61 -2.92
CA SER A 29 13.24 25.06 -3.10
C SER A 29 12.47 25.84 -2.04
N TRP A 30 13.11 26.87 -1.48
CA TRP A 30 12.57 27.74 -0.43
C TRP A 30 12.64 29.22 -0.83
N GLY A 31 12.51 29.50 -2.13
CA GLY A 31 12.42 30.86 -2.68
C GLY A 31 13.76 31.57 -2.82
N ALA A 32 14.50 31.77 -1.72
CA ALA A 32 15.85 32.39 -1.73
C ALA A 32 16.97 31.40 -2.09
N GLY A 33 16.71 30.10 -1.97
CA GLY A 33 17.64 29.03 -2.32
C GLY A 33 16.93 27.71 -2.62
N PHE A 34 17.72 26.72 -3.01
CA PHE A 34 17.26 25.40 -3.46
C PHE A 34 18.32 24.32 -3.21
N THR A 35 17.90 23.06 -3.25
CA THR A 35 18.79 21.91 -3.47
C THR A 35 18.39 21.17 -4.74
N ALA A 36 19.36 20.57 -5.41
CA ALA A 36 19.16 19.77 -6.60
C ALA A 36 20.18 18.63 -6.67
N SER A 37 19.85 17.57 -7.38
CA SER A 37 20.79 16.51 -7.74
C SER A 37 21.10 16.50 -9.23
N ILE A 38 22.32 16.06 -9.55
CA ILE A 38 22.84 15.90 -10.91
C ILE A 38 23.29 14.44 -11.04
N ARG A 39 22.57 13.69 -11.87
CA ARG A 39 22.86 12.29 -12.19
C ARG A 39 23.67 12.22 -13.48
N VAL A 40 24.84 11.60 -13.41
CA VAL A 40 25.77 11.38 -14.53
C VAL A 40 25.74 9.89 -14.88
N THR A 41 25.37 9.55 -16.10
CA THR A 41 25.25 8.15 -16.56
C THR A 41 26.32 7.85 -17.61
N ASN A 42 27.02 6.73 -17.46
CA ASN A 42 27.81 6.18 -18.55
C ASN A 42 26.92 5.26 -19.39
N ASP A 43 26.35 5.78 -20.47
CA ASP A 43 25.61 5.00 -21.48
C ASP A 43 26.52 4.52 -22.62
N THR A 44 27.82 4.83 -22.58
CA THR A 44 28.78 4.38 -23.59
C THR A 44 29.08 2.89 -23.42
N GLY A 45 29.53 2.23 -24.49
CA GLY A 45 29.88 0.80 -24.47
C GLY A 45 31.18 0.45 -23.73
N VAL A 46 31.86 1.41 -23.11
CA VAL A 46 33.15 1.22 -22.41
C VAL A 46 33.09 1.78 -21.00
N ALA A 47 33.90 1.23 -20.08
CA ALA A 47 34.00 1.78 -18.73
C ALA A 47 34.68 3.17 -18.76
N VAL A 48 34.13 4.09 -17.97
CA VAL A 48 34.62 5.47 -17.84
C VAL A 48 35.26 5.62 -16.47
N THR A 49 36.54 6.01 -16.44
CA THR A 49 37.30 6.23 -15.21
C THR A 49 37.46 7.73 -14.97
N GLY A 50 36.55 8.26 -14.14
CA GLY A 50 36.43 9.67 -13.83
C GLY A 50 35.39 10.38 -14.69
N TRP A 51 34.60 11.27 -14.09
CA TRP A 51 33.62 12.08 -14.81
C TRP A 51 33.73 13.55 -14.40
N GLN A 52 33.46 14.43 -15.36
CA GLN A 52 33.35 15.86 -15.17
C GLN A 52 32.11 16.37 -15.87
N VAL A 53 31.35 17.20 -15.17
CA VAL A 53 30.19 17.92 -15.72
C VAL A 53 30.28 19.40 -15.40
N ASN A 54 29.67 20.20 -16.27
CA ASN A 54 29.59 21.65 -16.17
C ASN A 54 28.16 22.08 -16.44
N TRP A 55 27.75 23.21 -15.89
CA TRP A 55 26.47 23.83 -16.20
C TRP A 55 26.60 25.35 -16.08
N LYS A 56 25.50 26.07 -16.21
CA LYS A 56 25.45 27.51 -15.96
C LYS A 56 24.04 27.93 -15.58
N TYR A 57 23.93 28.81 -14.60
CA TYR A 57 22.71 29.57 -14.33
C TYR A 57 22.82 30.99 -14.91
N ALA A 58 21.68 31.59 -15.23
CA ALA A 58 21.55 32.98 -15.66
C ALA A 58 21.50 33.96 -14.48
N LYS A 59 20.90 33.55 -13.35
CA LYS A 59 20.78 34.33 -12.12
C LYS A 59 21.21 33.54 -10.88
N ASN A 60 20.92 32.24 -10.83
CA ASN A 60 21.18 31.44 -9.64
C ASN A 60 22.69 31.22 -9.42
N SER A 61 23.09 30.83 -8.21
CA SER A 61 24.48 30.47 -7.88
C SER A 61 24.52 29.20 -7.01
N VAL A 62 25.66 28.52 -6.99
CA VAL A 62 25.91 27.37 -6.11
C VAL A 62 26.62 27.84 -4.86
N SER A 63 26.16 27.41 -3.68
CA SER A 63 26.76 27.72 -2.38
C SER A 63 27.52 26.53 -1.78
N SER A 64 27.10 25.29 -2.06
CA SER A 64 27.81 24.07 -1.66
C SER A 64 27.41 22.87 -2.53
N ALA A 65 28.17 21.77 -2.42
CA ALA A 65 27.85 20.49 -3.03
C ALA A 65 28.32 19.31 -2.16
N TRP A 66 27.77 18.13 -2.40
CA TRP A 66 28.16 16.87 -1.77
C TRP A 66 28.24 15.75 -2.81
N ASN A 67 29.02 14.70 -2.52
CA ASN A 67 29.34 13.58 -3.41
C ASN A 67 30.09 13.94 -4.72
N ALA A 68 30.56 15.19 -4.85
CA ALA A 68 31.43 15.66 -5.92
C ALA A 68 32.42 16.71 -5.40
N GLN A 69 33.49 16.95 -6.15
CA GLN A 69 34.41 18.06 -5.94
C GLN A 69 34.05 19.20 -6.90
N LEU A 70 33.63 20.35 -6.36
CA LEU A 70 33.37 21.56 -7.14
C LEU A 70 34.69 22.24 -7.55
N SER A 71 34.72 22.77 -8.77
CA SER A 71 35.75 23.69 -9.28
C SER A 71 35.07 24.94 -9.84
N GLY A 72 35.35 26.09 -9.22
CA GLY A 72 34.56 27.30 -9.43
C GLY A 72 33.07 27.09 -9.03
N SER A 73 32.17 27.87 -9.62
CA SER A 73 30.75 27.83 -9.25
C SER A 73 29.93 26.75 -9.96
N TYR A 74 30.35 26.26 -11.14
CA TYR A 74 29.50 25.45 -12.03
C TYR A 74 30.24 24.31 -12.77
N SER A 75 31.34 23.80 -12.21
CA SER A 75 32.02 22.59 -12.69
C SER A 75 32.17 21.60 -11.53
N ALA A 76 31.89 20.33 -11.76
CA ALA A 76 31.99 19.27 -10.75
C ALA A 76 32.66 18.02 -11.30
N THR A 77 33.57 17.45 -10.52
CA THR A 77 34.23 16.16 -10.80
C THR A 77 33.90 15.12 -9.73
N ASN A 78 34.07 13.85 -10.09
CA ASN A 78 33.90 12.73 -9.17
C ASN A 78 34.83 12.79 -7.93
N LEU A 79 34.43 12.11 -6.87
CA LEU A 79 35.28 11.71 -5.76
C LEU A 79 35.93 10.34 -6.06
N ALA A 80 36.88 9.91 -5.23
CA ALA A 80 37.62 8.66 -5.44
C ALA A 80 36.74 7.39 -5.51
N TRP A 81 35.57 7.40 -4.87
CA TRP A 81 34.69 6.23 -4.76
C TRP A 81 33.56 6.16 -5.82
N ASN A 82 33.27 7.26 -6.54
CA ASN A 82 32.21 7.30 -7.56
C ASN A 82 32.70 7.70 -8.96
N GLY A 83 34.02 7.68 -9.20
CA GLY A 83 34.59 8.00 -10.51
C GLY A 83 34.46 6.91 -11.56
N ASN A 84 34.46 5.64 -11.17
CA ASN A 84 34.53 4.53 -12.12
C ASN A 84 33.12 4.01 -12.44
N LEU A 85 32.64 4.27 -13.66
CA LEU A 85 31.31 3.88 -14.14
C LEU A 85 31.43 2.88 -15.29
N ASN A 86 30.96 1.65 -15.10
CA ASN A 86 30.78 0.71 -16.21
C ASN A 86 29.59 1.11 -17.11
N PRO A 87 29.46 0.55 -18.32
CA PRO A 87 28.29 0.76 -19.18
C PRO A 87 26.98 0.52 -18.42
N GLY A 88 26.04 1.47 -18.53
CA GLY A 88 24.75 1.48 -17.83
C GLY A 88 24.79 1.95 -16.37
N GLN A 89 25.95 2.22 -15.79
CA GLN A 89 26.07 2.73 -14.41
C GLN A 89 26.00 4.26 -14.34
N SER A 90 25.61 4.77 -13.17
CA SER A 90 25.50 6.21 -12.91
C SER A 90 26.10 6.59 -11.56
N ALA A 91 26.64 7.80 -11.48
CA ALA A 91 26.91 8.51 -10.24
C ALA A 91 25.89 9.63 -10.06
N GLU A 92 25.59 10.00 -8.83
CA GLU A 92 24.75 11.16 -8.52
C GLU A 92 25.38 11.99 -7.41
N PHE A 93 25.36 13.31 -7.60
CA PHE A 93 25.84 14.28 -6.63
C PHE A 93 24.82 15.40 -6.45
N GLY A 94 24.89 16.10 -5.31
CA GLY A 94 23.95 17.16 -4.99
C GLY A 94 24.59 18.53 -4.86
N VAL A 95 23.81 19.56 -5.14
CA VAL A 95 24.18 20.97 -5.03
C VAL A 95 23.14 21.71 -4.21
N GLN A 96 23.61 22.62 -3.36
CA GLN A 96 22.79 23.66 -2.76
C GLN A 96 23.09 24.98 -3.47
N GLY A 97 22.04 25.74 -3.79
CA GLY A 97 22.16 27.00 -4.50
C GLY A 97 21.27 28.10 -3.96
N LEU A 98 21.55 29.32 -4.42
CA LEU A 98 20.79 30.54 -4.15
C LEU A 98 20.12 31.00 -5.44
N THR A 99 18.89 31.48 -5.34
CA THR A 99 18.14 31.98 -6.51
C THR A 99 18.52 33.42 -6.88
N ASN A 100 19.18 34.14 -5.97
CA ASN A 100 19.56 35.55 -6.12
C ASN A 100 18.39 36.45 -6.54
N GLY A 101 17.18 36.16 -6.04
CA GLY A 101 15.94 36.87 -6.38
C GLY A 101 15.30 36.45 -7.71
N GLY A 102 15.83 35.42 -8.38
CA GLY A 102 15.23 34.76 -9.53
C GLY A 102 14.31 33.59 -9.17
N ALA A 103 13.82 32.89 -10.20
CA ALA A 103 13.19 31.59 -10.04
C ALA A 103 14.25 30.46 -9.98
N VAL A 104 13.88 29.26 -9.54
CA VAL A 104 14.82 28.12 -9.62
C VAL A 104 15.00 27.70 -11.07
N GLU A 105 16.25 27.67 -11.52
CA GLU A 105 16.65 27.28 -12.87
C GLU A 105 16.95 25.78 -12.95
N ILE A 106 16.61 25.16 -14.09
CA ILE A 106 16.94 23.77 -14.45
C ILE A 106 17.87 23.86 -15.67
N PRO A 107 19.20 23.92 -15.47
CA PRO A 107 20.15 24.16 -16.55
C PRO A 107 20.45 22.87 -17.31
N ALA A 108 20.78 23.01 -18.60
CA ALA A 108 21.40 21.93 -19.35
C ALA A 108 22.78 21.61 -18.75
N ILE A 109 23.05 20.33 -18.56
CA ILE A 109 24.33 19.82 -18.08
C ILE A 109 25.18 19.45 -19.29
N VAL A 110 26.44 19.88 -19.32
CA VAL A 110 27.37 19.65 -20.43
C VAL A 110 28.68 19.03 -19.93
N GLY A 111 29.20 18.08 -20.69
CA GLY A 111 30.39 17.30 -20.33
C GLY A 111 30.56 16.15 -21.32
N ALA A 112 31.64 15.38 -21.18
CA ALA A 112 31.91 14.22 -22.04
C ALA A 112 30.76 13.18 -22.01
N LEU A 113 30.00 13.15 -20.92
CA LEU A 113 28.81 12.32 -20.72
C LEU A 113 27.48 13.11 -20.73
N CYS A 114 27.38 14.31 -21.32
CA CYS A 114 26.13 15.09 -21.27
C CYS A 114 25.76 15.92 -22.53
N GLY A 115 26.43 15.74 -23.68
CA GLY A 115 26.21 16.59 -24.85
C GLY A 115 24.87 16.36 -25.57
N SER A 116 24.06 17.43 -25.76
CA SER A 116 22.79 17.41 -26.49
C SER A 116 22.62 18.63 -27.41
N SER A 117 21.72 18.56 -28.40
CA SER A 117 21.47 19.65 -29.37
C SER A 117 19.97 19.90 -29.55
N ALA A 118 19.57 21.18 -29.66
CA ALA A 118 18.18 21.62 -29.74
C ALA A 118 17.99 22.81 -30.71
N THR A 119 16.81 22.86 -31.35
CA THR A 119 16.24 23.95 -32.19
C THR A 119 14.70 23.72 -32.19
N SER A 120 13.77 24.68 -32.15
CA SER A 120 13.71 26.10 -32.57
C SER A 120 12.63 26.81 -31.70
N SER A 121 12.84 27.95 -31.02
CA SER A 121 12.83 29.37 -31.47
C SER A 121 11.53 29.94 -32.08
N VAL A 122 10.85 30.88 -31.39
CA VAL A 122 10.01 31.95 -31.98
C VAL A 122 10.04 33.22 -31.09
N PRO A 123 10.17 34.46 -31.62
CA PRO A 123 10.19 35.71 -30.85
C PRO A 123 8.84 36.45 -30.78
N ALA A 124 8.82 37.60 -30.08
CA ALA A 124 7.63 38.31 -29.57
C ALA A 124 6.96 39.34 -30.50
N VAL A 125 5.73 39.75 -30.13
CA VAL A 125 5.10 41.04 -30.49
C VAL A 125 4.29 41.58 -29.28
N SER A 126 4.04 42.89 -29.21
CA SER A 126 3.33 43.57 -28.10
C SER A 126 2.47 44.76 -28.58
N SER A 127 1.62 45.31 -27.68
CA SER A 127 0.75 46.50 -27.83
C SER A 127 -0.51 46.29 -28.71
N SER A 128 -1.66 46.97 -28.55
CA SER A 128 -2.10 48.17 -27.77
C SER A 128 -3.59 47.99 -27.36
N ALA A 129 -4.06 48.27 -26.13
CA ALA A 129 -4.46 49.56 -25.51
C ALA A 129 -5.92 50.03 -25.76
N SER A 130 -6.49 50.73 -24.74
CA SER A 130 -7.81 51.43 -24.67
C SER A 130 -9.06 50.62 -24.25
N SER A 131 -10.08 51.15 -23.56
CA SER A 131 -10.15 51.94 -22.29
C SER A 131 -11.62 52.33 -21.96
N VAL A 132 -12.02 52.35 -20.67
CA VAL A 132 -13.22 52.99 -20.04
C VAL A 132 -14.65 52.58 -20.53
N VAL A 133 -15.77 52.63 -19.78
CA VAL A 133 -16.13 53.24 -18.46
C VAL A 133 -17.30 52.47 -17.73
N ASN A 134 -17.30 52.56 -16.39
CA ASN A 134 -18.42 52.69 -15.40
C ASN A 134 -19.61 51.70 -15.19
N VAL A 135 -19.71 51.25 -13.92
CA VAL A 135 -20.87 51.30 -12.96
C VAL A 135 -22.19 50.59 -13.37
N SER A 136 -22.68 49.58 -12.64
CA SER A 136 -23.52 49.78 -11.44
C SER A 136 -23.70 48.51 -10.57
N SER A 137 -23.93 48.70 -9.27
CA SER A 137 -24.57 47.74 -8.34
C SER A 137 -26.11 47.74 -8.57
N ALA A 138 -26.94 46.80 -8.09
CA ALA A 138 -26.75 45.69 -7.16
C ALA A 138 -27.73 44.52 -7.44
N GLY A 139 -27.36 43.31 -7.02
CA GLY A 139 -28.25 42.28 -6.45
C GLY A 139 -29.43 41.74 -7.27
N ARG A 140 -29.32 40.45 -7.67
CA ARG A 140 -30.25 39.39 -7.22
C ARG A 140 -29.73 38.00 -7.59
N SER A 141 -30.05 37.03 -6.72
CA SER A 141 -29.67 35.63 -6.86
C SER A 141 -30.26 34.99 -8.10
N SER A 142 -29.46 34.27 -8.87
CA SER A 142 -29.92 33.21 -9.77
C SER A 142 -28.91 32.07 -9.82
N SER A 143 -29.44 30.86 -9.90
CA SER A 143 -28.71 29.60 -9.94
C SER A 143 -27.86 29.46 -11.19
N SER A 144 -26.55 29.24 -11.06
CA SER A 144 -25.75 28.63 -12.13
C SER A 144 -25.93 27.12 -12.12
N SER A 145 -27.01 26.66 -12.75
CA SER A 145 -27.13 25.27 -13.18
C SER A 145 -26.00 24.96 -14.16
N VAL A 146 -24.95 24.29 -13.68
CA VAL A 146 -23.83 23.87 -14.54
C VAL A 146 -24.37 22.89 -15.56
N ALA A 147 -24.20 23.21 -16.84
CA ALA A 147 -24.68 22.36 -17.93
C ALA A 147 -24.03 20.96 -17.82
N PRO A 148 -24.80 19.88 -18.04
CA PRO A 148 -24.24 18.54 -18.03
C PRO A 148 -23.18 18.41 -19.13
N VAL A 149 -22.05 17.81 -18.79
CA VAL A 149 -21.01 17.45 -19.77
C VAL A 149 -21.61 16.48 -20.77
N VAL A 150 -21.71 16.90 -22.03
CA VAL A 150 -22.05 15.99 -23.13
C VAL A 150 -20.97 14.92 -23.18
N ASN A 151 -21.37 13.66 -22.99
CA ASN A 151 -20.49 12.49 -22.89
C ASN A 151 -19.45 12.58 -21.74
N ASN A 152 -19.91 12.68 -20.48
CA ASN A 152 -19.04 12.44 -19.32
C ASN A 152 -18.63 10.96 -19.25
N ILE A 153 -17.42 10.65 -19.71
CA ILE A 153 -16.87 9.29 -19.73
C ILE A 153 -16.14 8.90 -18.42
N ALA A 154 -15.99 9.81 -17.46
CA ALA A 154 -15.35 9.50 -16.17
C ALA A 154 -16.08 8.40 -15.39
N THR A 155 -17.40 8.30 -15.55
CA THR A 155 -18.26 7.25 -14.97
C THR A 155 -17.97 5.84 -15.54
N LEU A 156 -17.30 5.76 -16.69
CA LEU A 156 -16.89 4.52 -17.34
C LEU A 156 -15.46 4.09 -16.94
N ALA A 157 -14.72 4.95 -16.24
CA ALA A 157 -13.37 4.68 -15.80
C ALA A 157 -13.35 3.91 -14.48
N THR A 158 -12.32 3.09 -14.30
CA THR A 158 -11.89 2.67 -12.96
C THR A 158 -11.06 3.77 -12.35
N ALA A 159 -11.46 4.26 -11.17
CA ALA A 159 -10.69 5.25 -10.42
C ALA A 159 -9.63 4.57 -9.53
N THR A 160 -8.41 5.08 -9.54
CA THR A 160 -7.33 4.73 -8.60
C THR A 160 -6.71 6.01 -8.01
N THR A 161 -5.93 5.90 -6.93
CA THR A 161 -5.33 7.05 -6.23
C THR A 161 -4.00 6.67 -5.58
N SER A 162 -3.13 7.65 -5.32
CA SER A 162 -1.97 7.50 -4.44
C SER A 162 -2.36 7.17 -3.00
N PHE A 163 -3.43 7.82 -2.51
CA PHE A 163 -3.91 7.71 -1.14
C PHE A 163 -5.34 8.24 -1.04
N VAL A 164 -6.18 7.67 -0.17
CA VAL A 164 -7.48 8.23 0.24
C VAL A 164 -7.68 7.97 1.73
N SER A 165 -8.16 8.98 2.48
CA SER A 165 -8.43 8.84 3.92
C SER A 165 -9.51 7.79 4.16
N SER A 166 -9.43 7.03 5.26
CA SER A 166 -10.33 5.89 5.52
C SER A 166 -11.82 6.25 5.78
N TRP A 167 -12.13 7.53 5.96
CA TRP A 167 -13.50 8.08 6.04
C TRP A 167 -13.94 8.87 4.80
N GLU A 168 -13.06 8.96 3.79
CA GLU A 168 -13.39 9.51 2.46
C GLU A 168 -13.60 8.36 1.48
N THR A 169 -14.15 8.66 0.30
CA THR A 169 -14.44 7.66 -0.72
C THR A 169 -13.91 8.08 -2.08
N LEU A 170 -13.04 7.25 -2.66
CA LEU A 170 -12.54 7.46 -4.01
C LEU A 170 -13.67 7.48 -5.05
N ARG A 171 -14.80 6.82 -4.79
CA ARG A 171 -15.94 6.77 -5.73
C ARG A 171 -16.60 8.14 -5.95
N ALA A 172 -16.48 9.09 -5.01
CA ALA A 172 -17.03 10.43 -5.18
C ALA A 172 -16.39 11.19 -6.36
N VAL A 173 -15.19 10.82 -6.81
CA VAL A 173 -14.57 11.50 -7.95
C VAL A 173 -15.30 11.26 -9.27
N ASN A 174 -16.07 10.18 -9.43
CA ASN A 174 -16.72 9.83 -10.69
C ASN A 174 -18.14 9.27 -10.57
N ASP A 175 -18.90 9.65 -9.54
CA ASP A 175 -20.30 9.23 -9.40
C ASP A 175 -21.32 10.15 -10.09
N ASN A 176 -20.82 11.19 -10.79
CA ASN A 176 -21.61 12.16 -11.55
C ASN A 176 -22.48 13.05 -10.65
N SER A 177 -22.00 13.32 -9.43
CA SER A 177 -22.57 14.30 -8.51
C SER A 177 -22.45 15.74 -9.06
N ASN A 178 -23.17 16.67 -8.43
CA ASN A 178 -23.09 18.10 -8.79
C ASN A 178 -23.06 18.97 -7.52
N PRO A 179 -21.88 19.10 -6.87
CA PRO A 179 -21.74 19.73 -5.56
C PRO A 179 -22.20 21.19 -5.52
N ALA A 180 -22.90 21.58 -4.46
CA ALA A 180 -23.40 22.94 -4.26
C ALA A 180 -22.32 23.93 -3.82
N ASN A 181 -21.27 23.45 -3.12
CA ASN A 181 -20.12 24.23 -2.67
C ASN A 181 -18.94 23.28 -2.37
N SER A 182 -17.73 23.81 -2.13
CA SER A 182 -16.52 22.99 -1.91
C SER A 182 -16.50 22.21 -0.58
N ASN A 183 -17.45 22.41 0.33
CA ASN A 183 -17.62 21.57 1.53
C ASN A 183 -18.88 20.69 1.45
N ASP A 184 -19.48 20.53 0.26
CA ASP A 184 -20.68 19.71 0.06
C ASP A 184 -20.33 18.22 -0.07
N LYS A 185 -20.28 17.55 1.08
CA LYS A 185 -20.05 16.10 1.17
C LYS A 185 -21.33 15.26 0.99
N SER A 186 -22.43 15.80 0.46
CA SER A 186 -23.72 15.07 0.40
C SER A 186 -23.70 13.84 -0.53
N ALA A 187 -22.82 13.82 -1.53
CA ALA A 187 -22.53 12.65 -2.37
C ALA A 187 -21.30 11.84 -1.88
N GLY A 188 -20.65 12.28 -0.80
CA GLY A 188 -19.30 11.87 -0.41
C GLY A 188 -18.24 12.86 -0.88
N ALA A 189 -16.97 12.55 -0.59
CA ALA A 189 -15.81 13.29 -1.09
C ALA A 189 -14.63 12.33 -1.22
N TYR A 190 -13.68 12.66 -2.09
CA TYR A 190 -12.31 12.17 -2.03
C TYR A 190 -11.45 13.19 -1.28
N GLY A 191 -10.62 12.72 -0.35
CA GLY A 191 -9.60 13.52 0.31
C GLY A 191 -8.43 12.61 0.72
N ASN A 192 -7.21 13.16 0.74
CA ASN A 192 -5.98 12.43 1.05
C ASN A 192 -5.32 12.84 2.36
N TRP A 193 -6.11 12.94 3.43
CA TRP A 193 -5.63 13.34 4.75
C TRP A 193 -4.80 12.24 5.44
N ASN A 194 -3.61 12.49 6.03
CA ASN A 194 -2.87 13.76 6.13
C ASN A 194 -1.59 13.71 5.27
N ASN A 195 -1.66 14.18 4.03
CA ASN A 195 -0.51 14.21 3.10
C ASN A 195 -0.13 15.64 2.65
N PRO A 196 0.08 16.60 3.58
CA PRO A 196 0.43 17.97 3.23
C PRO A 196 1.78 18.05 2.53
N ASN A 197 1.96 19.06 1.68
CA ASN A 197 3.18 19.35 0.93
C ASN A 197 3.73 18.18 0.09
N SER A 198 2.86 17.25 -0.30
CA SER A 198 3.18 16.12 -1.18
C SER A 198 2.33 16.16 -2.44
N ILE A 199 2.81 15.57 -3.55
CA ILE A 199 1.98 15.38 -4.73
C ILE A 199 1.19 14.09 -4.53
N GLN A 200 -0.12 14.24 -4.41
CA GLN A 200 -1.10 13.16 -4.38
C GLN A 200 -1.83 13.13 -5.72
N TRP A 201 -2.28 11.97 -6.18
CA TRP A 201 -2.89 11.84 -7.49
C TRP A 201 -4.15 10.98 -7.46
N VAL A 202 -5.10 11.29 -8.35
CA VAL A 202 -6.23 10.43 -8.70
C VAL A 202 -6.14 10.14 -10.19
N GLN A 203 -6.42 8.91 -10.59
CA GLN A 203 -6.26 8.40 -11.94
C GLN A 203 -7.52 7.69 -12.42
N TYR A 204 -7.82 7.86 -13.70
CA TYR A 204 -8.79 7.08 -14.46
C TYR A 204 -8.09 6.13 -15.41
N ASP A 205 -8.55 4.87 -15.40
CA ASP A 205 -8.25 3.84 -16.38
C ASP A 205 -9.53 3.47 -17.14
N TRP A 206 -9.53 3.65 -18.46
CA TRP A 206 -10.57 3.17 -19.37
C TRP A 206 -10.15 1.86 -20.06
N PRO A 207 -11.10 0.97 -20.42
CA PRO A 207 -10.79 -0.29 -21.10
C PRO A 207 -10.33 -0.15 -22.56
N GLN A 208 -10.40 1.07 -23.12
CA GLN A 208 -10.00 1.43 -24.48
C GLN A 208 -9.56 2.89 -24.51
N ASN A 209 -8.93 3.34 -25.59
CA ASN A 209 -8.60 4.76 -25.77
C ASN A 209 -9.87 5.59 -26.03
N TYR A 210 -9.91 6.79 -25.45
CA TYR A 210 -10.91 7.82 -25.73
C TYR A 210 -10.21 9.09 -26.21
N SER A 211 -10.81 9.80 -27.17
CA SER A 211 -10.41 11.16 -27.52
C SER A 211 -11.05 12.13 -26.52
N LEU A 212 -10.20 12.87 -25.80
CA LEU A 212 -10.58 13.71 -24.67
C LEU A 212 -10.66 15.19 -25.09
N SER A 213 -11.84 15.79 -24.96
CA SER A 213 -12.06 17.20 -25.33
C SER A 213 -11.73 18.17 -24.19
N ASN A 214 -12.19 17.88 -22.97
CA ASN A 214 -11.94 18.67 -21.77
C ASN A 214 -12.15 17.84 -20.51
N THR A 215 -11.73 18.39 -19.37
CA THR A 215 -11.98 17.82 -18.04
C THR A 215 -12.37 18.92 -17.05
N GLN A 216 -13.17 18.56 -16.05
CA GLN A 216 -13.70 19.49 -15.04
C GLN A 216 -13.54 18.91 -13.64
N ILE A 217 -12.95 19.67 -12.70
CA ILE A 217 -12.74 19.22 -11.31
C ILE A 217 -13.39 20.17 -10.32
N TYR A 218 -14.18 19.61 -9.40
CA TYR A 218 -14.71 20.30 -8.24
C TYR A 218 -13.84 19.95 -7.02
N TRP A 219 -13.14 20.93 -6.46
CA TRP A 219 -12.26 20.72 -5.31
C TRP A 219 -13.04 20.60 -4.00
N PHE A 220 -12.67 19.60 -3.18
CA PHE A 220 -13.14 19.47 -1.80
C PHE A 220 -12.25 20.33 -0.88
N ASP A 221 -12.89 21.06 0.02
CA ASP A 221 -12.27 21.97 0.97
C ASP A 221 -13.14 22.07 2.24
N ASP A 222 -12.68 21.46 3.33
CA ASP A 222 -13.39 21.44 4.62
C ASP A 222 -13.07 22.66 5.51
N ASN A 223 -12.24 23.59 5.02
CA ASN A 223 -11.58 24.67 5.77
C ASN A 223 -10.75 24.18 6.98
N GLY A 224 -10.31 22.92 6.96
CA GLY A 224 -9.55 22.24 8.00
C GLY A 224 -8.40 21.42 7.40
N GLY A 225 -8.49 20.10 7.50
CA GLY A 225 -7.41 19.17 7.12
C GLY A 225 -7.32 18.91 5.61
N VAL A 226 -8.40 19.12 4.86
CA VAL A 226 -8.45 18.90 3.41
C VAL A 226 -8.82 20.22 2.75
N LEU A 227 -7.88 20.82 2.04
CA LEU A 227 -8.04 22.10 1.37
C LEU A 227 -7.90 21.96 -0.15
N THR A 228 -8.38 22.98 -0.84
CA THR A 228 -8.17 23.18 -2.28
C THR A 228 -6.67 23.08 -2.60
N PRO A 229 -6.23 22.39 -3.67
CA PRO A 229 -4.82 22.32 -4.02
C PRO A 229 -4.19 23.71 -4.19
N THR A 230 -2.93 23.88 -3.79
CA THR A 230 -2.11 25.04 -4.17
C THR A 230 -1.44 24.85 -5.55
N ARG A 231 -1.40 23.61 -6.04
CA ARG A 231 -1.00 23.23 -7.39
C ARG A 231 -1.81 22.00 -7.83
N ALA A 232 -2.41 22.04 -9.02
CA ALA A 232 -2.98 20.86 -9.65
C ALA A 232 -2.72 20.86 -11.16
N TYR A 233 -2.47 19.69 -11.74
CA TYR A 233 -2.26 19.51 -13.18
C TYR A 233 -2.74 18.15 -13.65
N ILE A 234 -3.06 18.04 -14.93
CA ILE A 234 -3.45 16.80 -15.60
C ILE A 234 -2.24 16.19 -16.29
N GLU A 235 -2.18 14.86 -16.29
CA GLU A 235 -1.26 14.05 -17.07
C GLU A 235 -2.03 12.96 -17.83
N TYR A 236 -1.57 12.58 -19.01
CA TYR A 236 -2.10 11.45 -19.77
C TYR A 236 -1.01 10.42 -20.04
N TRP A 237 -1.41 9.16 -20.15
CA TRP A 237 -0.49 8.09 -20.56
C TRP A 237 -0.38 8.05 -22.08
N ASN A 238 0.84 8.21 -22.61
CA ASN A 238 1.09 8.16 -24.06
C ASN A 238 1.41 6.75 -24.60
N GLY A 239 1.34 5.72 -23.75
CA GLY A 239 1.77 4.35 -24.05
C GLY A 239 3.05 3.93 -23.32
N SER A 240 3.94 4.88 -22.98
CA SER A 240 5.24 4.61 -22.33
C SER A 240 5.57 5.50 -21.14
N ALA A 241 4.98 6.69 -21.05
CA ALA A 241 5.19 7.65 -19.97
C ALA A 241 3.93 8.50 -19.69
N TRP A 242 3.91 9.11 -18.50
CA TRP A 242 2.98 10.18 -18.15
C TRP A 242 3.45 11.50 -18.75
N VAL A 243 2.58 12.15 -19.51
CA VAL A 243 2.85 13.44 -20.19
C VAL A 243 1.90 14.49 -19.63
N ASN A 244 2.43 15.65 -19.24
CA ASN A 244 1.64 16.75 -18.69
C ASN A 244 0.73 17.37 -19.76
N ALA A 245 -0.57 17.47 -19.47
CA ALA A 245 -1.59 18.06 -20.34
C ALA A 245 -1.95 19.52 -19.98
N GLY A 246 -1.52 20.01 -18.81
CA GLY A 246 -1.75 21.39 -18.36
C GLY A 246 -2.17 21.50 -16.88
N ASN A 247 -2.06 22.71 -16.34
CA ASN A 247 -2.50 23.03 -14.98
C ASN A 247 -4.02 23.19 -14.91
N VAL A 248 -4.64 22.74 -13.82
CA VAL A 248 -6.08 22.90 -13.55
C VAL A 248 -6.31 24.15 -12.69
N PRO A 249 -7.33 24.98 -12.97
CA PRO A 249 -7.70 26.10 -12.09
C PRO A 249 -8.08 25.64 -10.66
N LEU A 250 -7.93 26.54 -9.69
CA LEU A 250 -7.99 26.23 -8.25
C LEU A 250 -9.10 27.03 -7.53
N VAL A 251 -10.24 27.23 -8.20
CA VAL A 251 -11.37 28.03 -7.72
C VAL A 251 -12.28 27.18 -6.84
N LYS A 252 -12.55 27.61 -5.60
CA LYS A 252 -13.56 27.02 -4.71
C LYS A 252 -14.97 27.22 -5.26
N ASN A 253 -15.90 26.34 -4.90
CA ASN A 253 -17.33 26.42 -5.21
C ASN A 253 -17.67 26.41 -6.72
N ALA A 254 -16.81 25.82 -7.55
CA ALA A 254 -16.99 25.75 -9.00
C ALA A 254 -16.31 24.51 -9.61
N PHE A 255 -16.77 24.12 -10.81
CA PHE A 255 -16.05 23.18 -11.67
C PHE A 255 -14.89 23.91 -12.40
N ASN A 256 -13.68 23.47 -12.13
CA ASN A 256 -12.45 23.99 -12.72
C ASN A 256 -12.14 23.23 -14.01
N THR A 257 -12.22 23.91 -15.16
CA THR A 257 -12.14 23.26 -16.47
C THR A 257 -10.75 23.41 -17.10
N LEU A 258 -10.22 22.33 -17.67
CA LEU A 258 -9.04 22.32 -18.55
C LEU A 258 -9.40 21.70 -19.90
N ALA A 259 -9.02 22.36 -21.00
CA ALA A 259 -9.15 21.81 -22.35
C ALA A 259 -8.08 20.75 -22.60
N LEU A 260 -8.47 19.60 -23.16
CA LEU A 260 -7.59 18.46 -23.46
C LEU A 260 -7.36 18.28 -24.98
N ASN A 261 -7.99 19.12 -25.81
CA ASN A 261 -7.67 19.31 -27.23
C ASN A 261 -7.61 18.04 -28.09
N GLY A 262 -8.37 16.99 -27.74
CA GLY A 262 -8.44 15.74 -28.49
C GLY A 262 -7.38 14.71 -28.11
N ILE A 263 -6.67 14.86 -26.98
CA ILE A 263 -5.74 13.84 -26.45
C ILE A 263 -6.40 12.46 -26.51
N GLU A 264 -5.80 11.52 -27.23
CA GLU A 264 -6.24 10.13 -27.24
C GLU A 264 -5.47 9.33 -26.19
N THR A 265 -6.18 8.78 -25.20
CA THR A 265 -5.57 7.96 -24.15
C THR A 265 -6.59 7.01 -23.52
N SER A 266 -6.09 5.93 -22.94
CA SER A 266 -6.82 5.04 -22.03
C SER A 266 -6.56 5.37 -20.55
N ARG A 267 -5.67 6.33 -20.23
CA ARG A 267 -5.40 6.74 -18.85
C ARG A 267 -5.18 8.24 -18.69
N LEU A 268 -5.84 8.81 -17.69
CA LEU A 268 -5.72 10.22 -17.31
C LEU A 268 -5.48 10.32 -15.80
N ARG A 269 -4.60 11.22 -15.36
CA ARG A 269 -4.26 11.43 -13.95
C ARG A 269 -4.36 12.91 -13.61
N VAL A 270 -5.00 13.25 -12.50
CA VAL A 270 -4.85 14.56 -11.86
C VAL A 270 -3.85 14.43 -10.72
N SER A 271 -2.81 15.26 -10.76
CA SER A 271 -1.76 15.35 -9.74
C SER A 271 -1.91 16.67 -9.00
N MET A 272 -2.00 16.61 -7.67
CA MET A 272 -2.44 17.67 -6.77
C MET A 272 -1.47 17.83 -5.60
N LEU A 273 -1.20 19.05 -5.17
CA LEU A 273 -0.48 19.36 -3.94
C LEU A 273 -1.14 20.56 -3.29
N ASN A 274 -1.36 20.50 -1.98
CA ASN A 274 -1.52 21.68 -1.13
C ASN A 274 -0.29 21.74 -0.20
N ALA A 275 0.34 22.92 -0.12
CA ALA A 275 1.63 23.08 0.56
C ALA A 275 1.51 23.11 2.10
N THR A 276 0.30 23.17 2.66
CA THR A 276 0.07 23.36 4.11
C THR A 276 -0.92 22.36 4.71
N GLN A 277 -1.79 21.76 3.90
CA GLN A 277 -2.82 20.78 4.28
C GLN A 277 -2.95 19.73 3.17
N SER A 278 -3.87 18.77 3.33
CA SER A 278 -4.14 17.76 2.31
C SER A 278 -5.04 18.28 1.19
N THR A 279 -5.28 17.49 0.15
CA THR A 279 -6.13 17.85 -1.01
C THR A 279 -7.32 16.93 -1.18
N GLY A 280 -8.36 17.41 -1.85
CA GLY A 280 -9.56 16.62 -2.12
C GLY A 280 -10.35 17.06 -3.35
N ILE A 281 -11.25 16.17 -3.78
CA ILE A 281 -12.12 16.28 -4.96
C ILE A 281 -13.53 15.88 -4.54
N LEU A 282 -14.54 16.68 -4.90
CA LEU A 282 -15.95 16.31 -4.77
C LEU A 282 -16.51 15.65 -6.04
N GLU A 283 -15.99 16.00 -7.22
CA GLU A 283 -16.37 15.40 -8.50
C GLU A 283 -15.27 15.73 -9.55
N TRP A 284 -14.93 14.77 -10.42
CA TRP A 284 -14.00 14.93 -11.54
C TRP A 284 -14.59 14.33 -12.83
N ARG A 285 -15.03 15.20 -13.74
CA ARG A 285 -15.64 14.84 -15.03
C ARG A 285 -14.63 14.88 -16.17
N VAL A 286 -14.83 14.04 -17.18
CA VAL A 286 -14.02 14.01 -18.41
C VAL A 286 -14.95 13.89 -19.60
N ALA A 287 -14.86 14.82 -20.54
CA ALA A 287 -15.70 14.89 -21.73
C ALA A 287 -14.97 14.23 -22.92
N GLY A 288 -15.49 13.14 -23.46
CA GLY A 288 -14.84 12.44 -24.57
C GLY A 288 -15.70 11.42 -25.31
N SER A 289 -15.11 10.78 -26.31
CA SER A 289 -15.72 9.70 -27.10
C SER A 289 -14.69 8.61 -27.42
N ALA A 290 -15.14 7.39 -27.68
CA ALA A 290 -14.22 6.28 -27.97
C ALA A 290 -13.37 6.59 -29.21
N ALA A 291 -12.05 6.43 -29.11
CA ALA A 291 -11.15 6.66 -30.23
C ALA A 291 -11.38 5.60 -31.32
N GLY A 292 -11.40 6.02 -32.59
CA GLY A 292 -11.64 5.12 -33.73
C GLY A 292 -13.09 4.96 -34.19
N THR A 293 -14.08 5.60 -33.56
CA THR A 293 -15.41 5.73 -34.19
C THR A 293 -15.45 6.92 -35.16
N ILE A 294 -15.95 6.70 -36.37
CA ILE A 294 -16.14 7.75 -37.38
C ILE A 294 -17.16 8.77 -36.84
N SER A 295 -16.72 10.02 -36.65
CA SER A 295 -17.59 11.12 -36.22
C SER A 295 -18.60 11.51 -37.30
N SER A 296 -19.85 11.10 -37.14
CA SER A 296 -20.98 11.70 -37.86
C SER A 296 -21.57 12.84 -37.03
N SER A 297 -21.54 14.05 -37.60
CA SER A 297 -22.08 15.26 -36.98
C SER A 297 -23.61 15.25 -36.89
N ASN A 298 -24.13 15.81 -35.80
CA ASN A 298 -25.53 16.16 -35.51
C ASN A 298 -26.53 16.16 -36.68
N SER A 299 -27.62 15.41 -36.52
CA SER A 299 -28.94 15.85 -36.97
C SER A 299 -29.99 15.55 -35.90
N SER A 300 -30.81 16.54 -35.60
CA SER A 300 -31.85 16.50 -34.58
C SER A 300 -33.05 15.66 -35.03
N ASN A 301 -33.56 14.79 -34.15
CA ASN A 301 -35.01 14.61 -33.98
C ASN A 301 -35.33 13.89 -32.67
N ALA A 302 -36.21 14.49 -31.86
CA ALA A 302 -36.77 13.87 -30.68
C ALA A 302 -38.14 13.26 -31.01
N ALA A 303 -38.36 11.99 -30.68
CA ALA A 303 -39.68 11.36 -30.69
C ALA A 303 -39.79 10.33 -29.55
N SER A 304 -40.77 10.56 -28.69
CA SER A 304 -41.06 9.86 -27.43
C SER A 304 -41.57 8.42 -27.60
N TYR A 305 -41.50 7.59 -26.54
CA TYR A 305 -42.58 6.73 -25.97
C TYR A 305 -41.97 5.94 -24.78
N SER A 306 -42.11 6.32 -23.50
CA SER A 306 -43.29 6.24 -22.60
C SER A 306 -43.50 4.89 -21.90
N SER A 307 -43.39 4.87 -20.56
CA SER A 307 -44.34 4.15 -19.68
C SER A 307 -44.26 4.52 -18.18
N ARG A 308 -45.13 5.46 -17.78
CA ARG A 308 -45.99 5.48 -16.57
C ARG A 308 -45.41 5.11 -15.19
N ILE A 309 -45.37 6.12 -14.32
CA ILE A 309 -45.53 6.00 -12.86
C ILE A 309 -47.02 6.20 -12.53
N SER A 310 -47.54 5.45 -11.54
CA SER A 310 -48.79 5.79 -10.84
C SER A 310 -48.53 5.85 -9.34
N SER A 311 -48.97 6.95 -8.73
CA SER A 311 -48.83 7.27 -7.30
C SER A 311 -50.16 7.13 -6.56
N SER A 312 -50.13 6.73 -5.30
CA SER A 312 -51.08 7.25 -4.31
C SER A 312 -50.50 7.12 -2.89
N ALA A 313 -50.77 8.14 -2.08
CA ALA A 313 -50.43 8.21 -0.67
C ALA A 313 -51.67 8.66 0.12
N ALA A 314 -51.75 8.28 1.40
CA ALA A 314 -52.57 8.97 2.39
C ALA A 314 -51.94 8.79 3.78
N LEU A 315 -51.88 9.87 4.55
CA LEU A 315 -51.36 9.87 5.92
C LEU A 315 -52.48 9.59 6.93
N THR A 316 -52.12 9.22 8.16
CA THR A 316 -52.48 10.04 9.34
C THR A 316 -51.66 9.66 10.58
N SER A 317 -51.62 10.58 11.54
CA SER A 317 -50.67 10.67 12.65
C SER A 317 -51.19 10.11 13.98
N SER A 318 -50.28 9.74 14.89
CA SER A 318 -50.30 10.29 16.26
C SER A 318 -49.02 9.98 17.05
N SER A 319 -48.63 10.93 17.91
CA SER A 319 -47.43 10.91 18.73
C SER A 319 -47.66 10.20 20.08
N ARG A 320 -46.59 9.66 20.69
CA ARG A 320 -46.22 9.94 22.10
C ARG A 320 -44.90 9.28 22.51
N SER A 321 -44.32 9.79 23.59
CA SER A 321 -42.98 9.50 24.08
C SER A 321 -42.99 8.69 25.39
N SER A 322 -41.83 8.07 25.66
CA SER A 322 -41.15 8.04 26.98
C SER A 322 -41.70 7.22 28.17
N LEU A 323 -40.81 6.35 28.69
CA LEU A 323 -40.40 6.18 30.11
C LEU A 323 -41.14 5.20 31.06
N VAL A 324 -40.38 4.18 31.53
CA VAL A 324 -40.35 3.44 32.84
C VAL A 324 -41.66 2.79 33.38
N SER A 325 -41.70 1.74 34.23
CA SER A 325 -40.73 0.96 35.04
C SER A 325 -41.24 -0.48 35.29
N SER A 326 -40.36 -1.40 35.75
CA SER A 326 -40.57 -2.41 36.84
C SER A 326 -41.82 -3.34 36.86
N ALA A 327 -41.80 -4.61 37.29
CA ALA A 327 -40.81 -5.43 38.00
C ALA A 327 -41.06 -6.94 37.77
N ALA A 328 -40.11 -7.78 38.24
CA ALA A 328 -40.27 -8.97 39.11
C ALA A 328 -41.58 -9.83 39.05
N GLN A 329 -41.56 -11.16 39.18
CA GLN A 329 -40.58 -12.09 39.79
C GLN A 329 -40.97 -13.56 39.47
N SER A 330 -40.03 -14.53 39.60
CA SER A 330 -40.23 -15.96 40.00
C SER A 330 -41.28 -16.83 39.24
N SER A 331 -41.10 -18.09 38.85
CA SER A 331 -40.14 -19.19 39.10
C SER A 331 -40.55 -20.39 38.18
N SER A 332 -39.91 -21.57 38.05
CA SER A 332 -38.67 -22.15 38.62
C SER A 332 -38.24 -23.44 37.86
N SER A 333 -36.94 -23.72 37.86
CA SER A 333 -36.28 -25.06 37.92
C SER A 333 -36.28 -26.10 36.77
N VAL A 334 -35.09 -26.20 36.15
CA VAL A 334 -34.26 -27.43 35.96
C VAL A 334 -34.79 -28.58 35.08
N ARG A 335 -34.13 -28.78 33.93
CA ARG A 335 -33.27 -29.97 33.67
C ARG A 335 -32.23 -29.69 32.57
N THR A 336 -31.03 -30.22 32.77
CA THR A 336 -29.85 -30.08 31.88
C THR A 336 -29.72 -31.27 30.94
N SER A 337 -29.17 -31.04 29.74
CA SER A 337 -28.27 -31.98 29.01
C SER A 337 -27.71 -31.33 27.76
N ALA A 338 -26.40 -31.06 27.76
CA ALA A 338 -25.60 -30.83 26.57
C ALA A 338 -24.27 -31.57 26.76
N SER A 339 -23.93 -32.47 25.83
CA SER A 339 -22.79 -33.37 25.95
C SER A 339 -21.68 -32.99 24.97
N VAL A 340 -20.57 -32.47 25.51
CA VAL A 340 -19.26 -32.43 24.84
C VAL A 340 -18.28 -33.18 25.75
N MET A 341 -17.57 -34.15 25.21
CA MET A 341 -16.69 -35.02 25.98
C MET A 341 -15.38 -34.32 26.33
N SER A 342 -15.02 -34.39 27.62
CA SER A 342 -13.65 -34.21 28.10
C SER A 342 -13.24 -35.48 28.81
N SER A 343 -12.29 -36.24 28.25
CA SER A 343 -11.69 -37.41 28.90
C SER A 343 -10.45 -36.99 29.67
N SER A 344 -10.55 -36.95 30.99
CA SER A 344 -9.40 -36.88 31.88
C SER A 344 -8.72 -38.25 31.98
N SER A 345 -7.39 -38.25 32.05
CA SER A 345 -6.64 -39.33 32.69
C SER A 345 -5.68 -38.70 33.69
N SER A 346 -5.68 -39.25 34.90
CA SER A 346 -4.99 -38.73 36.07
C SER A 346 -3.57 -39.28 36.16
N SER A 347 -2.62 -38.46 36.61
CA SER A 347 -1.36 -38.95 37.15
C SER A 347 -0.85 -38.05 38.28
N SER A 348 -0.54 -38.74 39.37
CA SER A 348 0.17 -38.35 40.59
C SER A 348 0.98 -37.05 40.60
N ARG A 349 0.79 -36.27 41.67
CA ARG A 349 1.83 -35.39 42.24
C ARG A 349 3.11 -36.21 42.46
N ALA A 350 4.11 -36.02 41.61
CA ALA A 350 5.48 -36.43 41.89
C ALA A 350 6.27 -35.22 42.37
N THR A 351 6.67 -35.23 43.64
CA THR A 351 7.61 -34.25 44.20
C THR A 351 8.99 -34.55 43.60
N VAL A 352 9.44 -33.74 42.64
CA VAL A 352 10.81 -33.82 42.10
C VAL A 352 11.54 -32.55 42.49
N SER A 353 12.68 -32.73 43.17
CA SER A 353 13.44 -31.68 43.82
C SER A 353 13.88 -30.58 42.86
N SER A 354 13.77 -29.34 43.32
CA SER A 354 14.46 -28.18 42.75
C SER A 354 15.98 -28.39 42.82
N SER A 355 16.61 -28.79 41.72
CA SER A 355 18.07 -28.82 41.57
C SER A 355 18.53 -27.62 40.75
N LEU A 356 19.26 -26.72 41.41
CA LEU A 356 20.09 -25.67 40.81
C LEU A 356 19.33 -24.66 39.93
N ALA A 357 18.42 -23.93 40.58
CA ALA A 357 18.19 -22.54 40.18
C ALA A 357 19.52 -21.77 40.36
N SER A 358 20.27 -21.60 39.27
CA SER A 358 21.28 -20.55 39.16
C SER A 358 20.61 -19.23 39.55
N SER A 359 21.08 -18.60 40.62
CA SER A 359 20.57 -17.33 41.12
C SER A 359 21.04 -16.19 40.21
N SER A 360 20.51 -16.15 38.98
CA SER A 360 20.59 -14.96 38.14
C SER A 360 19.77 -13.86 38.81
N SER A 361 20.47 -12.82 39.28
CA SER A 361 19.83 -11.57 39.67
C SER A 361 18.88 -11.11 38.56
N ALA A 362 17.69 -10.63 38.92
CA ALA A 362 16.75 -10.07 37.95
C ALA A 362 17.47 -9.04 37.06
N ALA A 363 17.26 -9.12 35.74
CA ALA A 363 17.95 -8.27 34.79
C ALA A 363 17.70 -6.79 35.11
N VAL A 364 18.78 -6.03 35.31
CA VAL A 364 18.70 -4.59 35.62
C VAL A 364 18.59 -3.81 34.30
N PHE A 365 17.41 -3.25 34.05
CA PHE A 365 17.14 -2.40 32.89
C PHE A 365 17.60 -0.97 33.18
N THR A 366 18.79 -0.62 32.69
CA THR A 366 19.42 0.68 32.94
C THR A 366 18.65 1.79 32.20
N PRO A 367 18.17 2.85 32.87
CA PRO A 367 17.56 3.99 32.19
C PRO A 367 18.58 4.71 31.31
N ILE A 368 18.13 5.19 30.15
CA ILE A 368 18.94 6.01 29.25
C ILE A 368 18.43 7.46 29.36
N THR A 369 19.32 8.38 29.73
CA THR A 369 18.96 9.76 30.13
C THR A 369 19.45 10.87 29.21
N THR A 370 20.57 10.69 28.49
CA THR A 370 21.23 11.75 27.69
C THR A 370 21.84 11.25 26.36
N GLN A 371 21.49 10.01 25.99
CA GLN A 371 21.81 9.38 24.71
C GLN A 371 20.48 8.84 24.17
N TYR A 372 20.36 8.52 22.87
CA TYR A 372 19.13 7.96 22.28
C TYR A 372 17.87 8.85 22.41
N GLU A 373 18.03 10.17 22.37
CA GLU A 373 16.91 11.12 22.47
C GLU A 373 16.19 11.24 21.12
N TYR A 374 14.87 11.01 21.08
CA TYR A 374 14.05 11.50 19.97
C TYR A 374 14.03 13.04 20.04
N GLU A 375 14.58 13.70 19.02
CA GLU A 375 14.56 15.17 18.85
C GLU A 375 15.03 15.99 20.07
N GLY A 376 15.96 15.44 20.86
CA GLY A 376 16.49 16.08 22.06
C GLY A 376 15.57 16.02 23.29
N ILE A 377 14.57 15.13 23.31
CA ILE A 377 13.69 14.90 24.46
C ILE A 377 14.41 14.05 25.51
N ASN A 378 14.51 14.59 26.73
CA ASN A 378 15.19 13.96 27.86
C ASN A 378 14.62 14.39 29.23
N THR A 379 15.19 13.87 30.31
CA THR A 379 14.69 14.08 31.69
C THR A 379 14.74 15.53 32.17
N SER A 380 15.51 16.41 31.52
CA SER A 380 15.56 17.84 31.86
C SER A 380 14.37 18.62 31.29
N ASN A 381 13.91 18.29 30.08
CA ASN A 381 12.94 19.07 29.30
C ASN A 381 11.56 18.37 29.11
N ALA A 382 11.40 17.16 29.63
CA ALA A 382 10.16 16.38 29.59
C ALA A 382 9.76 15.85 30.97
N ALA A 383 8.47 15.56 31.15
CA ALA A 383 8.02 14.66 32.20
C ALA A 383 8.30 13.22 31.77
N TYR A 384 8.51 12.32 32.74
CA TYR A 384 8.70 10.90 32.45
C TYR A 384 8.18 10.02 33.58
N LYS A 385 7.78 8.79 33.23
CA LYS A 385 7.47 7.72 34.18
C LYS A 385 8.17 6.43 33.76
N ASP A 386 8.74 5.73 34.72
CA ASP A 386 9.40 4.44 34.52
C ASP A 386 8.48 3.29 34.91
N SER A 387 8.49 2.23 34.10
CA SER A 387 8.14 0.88 34.53
C SER A 387 9.42 0.07 34.80
N ASN A 388 9.37 -1.26 34.83
CA ASN A 388 10.58 -2.08 34.93
C ASN A 388 11.48 -1.90 33.69
N ARG A 389 10.90 -2.05 32.50
CA ARG A 389 11.61 -2.16 31.21
C ARG A 389 11.40 -0.97 30.27
N PHE A 390 10.46 -0.09 30.56
CA PHE A 390 10.13 1.06 29.72
C PHE A 390 10.29 2.38 30.47
N ARG A 391 10.49 3.45 29.71
CA ARG A 391 10.38 4.85 30.15
C ARG A 391 9.49 5.59 29.18
N LEU A 392 8.37 6.14 29.64
CA LEU A 392 7.50 6.99 28.83
C LEU A 392 7.81 8.47 29.11
N TYR A 393 8.23 9.21 28.08
CA TYR A 393 8.40 10.65 28.07
C TYR A 393 7.13 11.34 27.55
N TYR A 394 6.69 12.38 28.24
CA TYR A 394 5.45 13.11 27.95
C TYR A 394 5.49 14.56 28.42
N GLY A 395 4.47 15.33 28.04
CA GLY A 395 4.37 16.77 28.29
C GLY A 395 3.86 17.10 29.69
N ALA A 396 4.46 18.12 30.30
CA ALA A 396 3.95 18.78 31.50
C ALA A 396 4.24 20.29 31.46
N VAL A 397 3.74 21.03 32.45
CA VAL A 397 3.98 22.48 32.59
C VAL A 397 5.50 22.74 32.60
N ASN A 398 5.95 23.63 31.70
CA ASN A 398 7.36 23.96 31.46
C ASN A 398 8.26 22.78 31.03
N LYS A 399 7.66 21.67 30.58
CA LYS A 399 8.36 20.44 30.16
C LYS A 399 7.68 19.83 28.92
N LEU A 400 7.83 20.47 27.78
CA LEU A 400 7.20 20.08 26.51
C LEU A 400 8.21 19.60 25.44
N GLY A 401 9.45 19.30 25.83
CA GLY A 401 10.53 18.95 24.91
C GLY A 401 11.04 20.16 24.09
N PRO A 402 12.12 20.00 23.29
CA PRO A 402 12.73 21.11 22.56
C PRO A 402 11.83 21.79 21.53
N LYS A 403 10.87 21.05 20.95
CA LYS A 403 9.89 21.55 19.98
C LYS A 403 8.58 22.04 20.59
N GLY A 404 8.34 21.80 21.88
CA GLY A 404 7.03 22.08 22.51
C GLY A 404 5.91 21.10 22.12
N ASN A 405 6.25 19.96 21.51
CA ASN A 405 5.34 19.00 20.88
C ASN A 405 4.98 17.78 21.76
N LEU A 406 5.40 17.73 23.03
CA LEU A 406 5.07 16.60 23.89
C LEU A 406 3.61 16.62 24.34
N GLY A 407 2.93 15.49 24.21
CA GLY A 407 1.55 15.30 24.63
C GLY A 407 1.38 15.27 26.14
N THR A 408 0.44 16.03 26.69
CA THR A 408 0.10 16.01 28.13
C THR A 408 -0.88 14.88 28.46
N HIS A 409 -0.57 14.09 29.49
CA HIS A 409 -1.35 12.89 29.87
C HIS A 409 -1.69 12.85 31.36
N SER A 410 -2.77 12.16 31.72
CA SER A 410 -3.06 11.84 33.12
C SER A 410 -2.11 10.75 33.63
N ASP A 411 -1.88 10.68 34.95
CA ASP A 411 -1.06 9.60 35.52
C ASP A 411 -1.67 8.20 35.25
N ALA A 412 -3.01 8.11 35.16
CA ALA A 412 -3.71 6.89 34.79
C ALA A 412 -3.41 6.46 33.34
N ASP A 413 -3.38 7.40 32.39
CA ASP A 413 -3.06 7.11 30.99
C ASP A 413 -1.61 6.64 30.82
N VAL A 414 -0.68 7.32 31.46
CA VAL A 414 0.76 6.98 31.47
C VAL A 414 0.98 5.59 32.10
N THR A 415 0.27 5.30 33.20
CA THR A 415 0.34 4.00 33.88
C THR A 415 -0.23 2.89 33.01
N ARG A 416 -1.41 3.08 32.41
CA ARG A 416 -2.06 2.10 31.53
C ARG A 416 -1.15 1.71 30.36
N MET A 417 -0.56 2.69 29.67
CA MET A 417 0.37 2.45 28.57
C MET A 417 1.58 1.63 29.03
N LEU A 418 2.22 2.02 30.14
CA LEU A 418 3.36 1.29 30.68
C LEU A 418 3.02 -0.15 31.10
N GLU A 419 1.87 -0.37 31.75
CA GLU A 419 1.40 -1.71 32.11
C GLU A 419 1.10 -2.58 30.88
N HIS A 420 0.53 -1.99 29.83
CA HIS A 420 0.32 -2.69 28.56
C HIS A 420 1.66 -3.11 27.94
N MET A 421 2.63 -2.20 27.86
CA MET A 421 3.96 -2.48 27.29
C MET A 421 4.73 -3.57 28.05
N GLU A 422 4.64 -3.62 29.38
CA GLU A 422 5.22 -4.72 30.18
C GLU A 422 4.58 -6.07 29.84
N LYS A 423 3.25 -6.13 29.68
CA LYS A 423 2.54 -7.37 29.31
C LYS A 423 2.89 -7.82 27.88
N VAL A 424 3.02 -6.90 26.93
CA VAL A 424 3.50 -7.17 25.56
C VAL A 424 4.94 -7.72 25.58
N TYR A 425 5.83 -7.09 26.36
CA TYR A 425 7.20 -7.57 26.53
C TYR A 425 7.22 -8.98 27.12
N ASP A 426 6.48 -9.24 28.21
CA ASP A 426 6.46 -10.56 28.85
C ASP A 426 5.82 -11.63 27.96
N TYR A 427 4.84 -11.28 27.13
CA TYR A 427 4.33 -12.20 26.13
C TYR A 427 5.39 -12.54 25.07
N PHE A 428 5.93 -11.55 24.35
CA PHE A 428 6.80 -11.87 23.20
C PHE A 428 8.24 -12.22 23.58
N VAL A 429 8.86 -11.48 24.51
CA VAL A 429 10.25 -11.72 24.90
C VAL A 429 10.32 -12.87 25.92
N THR A 430 9.61 -12.78 27.05
CA THR A 430 9.71 -13.77 28.13
C THR A 430 9.04 -15.09 27.77
N SER A 431 7.80 -15.08 27.24
CA SER A 431 7.02 -16.30 26.96
C SER A 431 7.20 -16.85 25.54
N ARG A 432 7.33 -16.00 24.51
CA ARG A 432 7.59 -16.42 23.12
C ARG A 432 9.08 -16.45 22.75
N GLY A 433 9.99 -16.04 23.63
CA GLY A 433 11.44 -16.24 23.46
C GLY A 433 12.08 -15.45 22.31
N PHE A 434 11.42 -14.39 21.84
CA PHE A 434 12.04 -13.41 20.93
C PHE A 434 13.19 -12.67 21.62
N LYS A 435 14.15 -12.17 20.85
CA LYS A 435 15.24 -11.36 21.39
C LYS A 435 14.70 -10.01 21.89
N SER A 436 15.26 -9.55 23.01
CA SER A 436 14.77 -8.36 23.69
C SER A 436 15.15 -7.06 22.97
N PRO A 437 14.20 -6.14 22.68
CA PRO A 437 14.49 -4.78 22.20
C PRO A 437 15.20 -3.89 23.23
N ALA A 438 15.28 -4.33 24.49
CA ALA A 438 16.07 -3.69 25.54
C ALA A 438 17.57 -4.01 25.46
N GLN A 439 17.99 -4.94 24.59
CA GLN A 439 19.39 -5.32 24.39
C GLN A 439 19.93 -4.67 23.10
N SER A 440 21.13 -4.09 23.16
CA SER A 440 21.76 -3.51 21.98
C SER A 440 22.06 -4.60 20.94
N ILE A 441 21.84 -4.29 19.65
CA ILE A 441 22.31 -5.15 18.56
C ILE A 441 23.84 -5.11 18.42
N HIS A 442 24.50 -4.11 19.02
CA HIS A 442 25.96 -4.00 19.08
C HIS A 442 26.52 -4.82 20.24
N SER A 443 27.33 -5.83 19.93
CA SER A 443 28.03 -6.66 20.93
C SER A 443 28.98 -5.87 21.84
N SER A 444 29.46 -4.70 21.39
CA SER A 444 30.27 -3.76 22.17
C SER A 444 29.51 -3.04 23.28
N ARG A 445 28.17 -3.13 23.32
CA ARG A 445 27.32 -2.51 24.35
C ARG A 445 26.41 -3.55 25.02
N PRO A 446 26.98 -4.47 25.83
CA PRO A 446 26.22 -5.49 26.53
C PRO A 446 25.34 -4.92 27.64
N GLY A 447 24.35 -5.71 28.07
CA GLY A 447 23.41 -5.35 29.14
C GLY A 447 21.99 -5.07 28.63
N PHE A 448 21.11 -4.70 29.55
CA PHE A 448 19.72 -4.35 29.28
C PHE A 448 19.47 -2.88 29.62
N PHE A 449 18.70 -2.21 28.78
CA PHE A 449 18.37 -0.80 28.87
C PHE A 449 16.85 -0.60 28.89
N LYS A 450 16.35 0.46 29.53
CA LYS A 450 14.93 0.79 29.38
C LYS A 450 14.65 1.21 27.93
N ILE A 451 13.56 0.71 27.38
CA ILE A 451 13.05 1.12 26.07
C ILE A 451 12.34 2.46 26.26
N ASN A 452 12.83 3.50 25.60
CA ASN A 452 12.20 4.81 25.63
C ASN A 452 10.96 4.81 24.74
N VAL A 453 9.88 5.39 25.24
CA VAL A 453 8.63 5.68 24.53
C VAL A 453 8.40 7.19 24.61
N TYR A 454 8.08 7.85 23.51
CA TYR A 454 7.86 9.29 23.43
C TYR A 454 6.41 9.57 23.02
N SER A 455 5.69 10.41 23.77
CA SER A 455 4.32 10.83 23.42
C SER A 455 4.32 12.23 22.82
N VAL A 456 4.00 12.34 21.53
CA VAL A 456 4.16 13.58 20.73
C VAL A 456 2.90 13.94 19.95
N THR A 457 2.70 15.22 19.64
CA THR A 457 1.48 15.74 19.00
C THR A 457 1.60 15.97 17.49
N ASP A 458 2.82 15.96 16.94
CA ASP A 458 3.15 16.43 15.58
C ASP A 458 3.58 15.29 14.63
N ILE A 459 3.10 14.06 14.85
CA ILE A 459 3.37 12.93 13.95
C ILE A 459 2.12 12.51 13.15
N ASP A 460 2.29 12.33 11.84
CA ASP A 460 1.22 11.96 10.91
C ASP A 460 0.93 10.44 10.84
N ALA A 461 1.74 9.63 11.54
CA ALA A 461 1.45 8.23 11.85
C ALA A 461 0.76 8.04 13.22
N GLY A 462 0.24 6.85 13.49
CA GLY A 462 -0.28 6.50 14.83
C GLY A 462 0.83 6.29 15.87
N GLY A 463 1.94 5.74 15.40
CA GLY A 463 3.23 5.65 16.07
C GLY A 463 4.32 5.38 15.03
N PHE A 464 5.56 5.22 15.47
CA PHE A 464 6.63 4.56 14.73
C PHE A 464 7.72 4.05 15.68
N MET A 465 8.42 2.99 15.29
CA MET A 465 9.68 2.56 15.91
C MET A 465 10.85 3.34 15.29
N GLY A 466 11.58 4.07 16.13
CA GLY A 466 12.82 4.75 15.77
C GLY A 466 14.06 4.00 16.22
N TYR A 467 15.16 4.11 15.47
CA TYR A 467 16.41 3.40 15.74
C TYR A 467 17.58 4.36 15.96
N ASN A 468 18.41 4.12 16.99
CA ASN A 468 19.67 4.83 17.16
C ASN A 468 20.84 4.00 16.61
N GLY A 469 21.31 4.37 15.41
CA GLY A 469 22.42 3.70 14.71
C GLY A 469 23.68 3.51 15.54
N THR A 470 24.19 4.58 16.17
CA THR A 470 25.43 4.55 16.97
C THR A 470 25.41 3.50 18.07
N ALA A 471 24.24 3.31 18.70
CA ALA A 471 24.16 2.72 20.01
C ALA A 471 23.18 1.52 20.07
N GLY A 472 22.62 1.13 18.92
CA GLY A 472 22.10 -0.21 18.65
C GLY A 472 20.75 -0.55 19.30
N LEU A 473 19.94 0.44 19.68
CA LEU A 473 18.63 0.23 20.32
C LEU A 473 17.50 0.92 19.56
N SER A 474 16.30 0.32 19.64
CA SER A 474 15.03 0.92 19.27
C SER A 474 14.47 1.81 20.40
N TYR A 475 13.69 2.82 20.00
CA TYR A 475 12.75 3.56 20.85
C TYR A 475 11.41 3.66 20.11
N LEU A 476 10.32 3.89 20.83
CA LEU A 476 8.98 4.03 20.25
C LEU A 476 8.54 5.49 20.31
N VAL A 477 7.87 5.98 19.27
CA VAL A 477 7.24 7.30 19.24
C VAL A 477 5.75 7.09 18.98
N MET A 478 4.91 7.66 19.83
CA MET A 478 3.46 7.44 19.84
C MET A 478 2.74 8.76 19.66
N ARG A 479 1.70 8.79 18.82
CA ARG A 479 0.85 9.97 18.69
C ARG A 479 0.05 10.13 19.99
N SER A 480 0.11 11.31 20.58
CA SER A 480 -0.44 11.59 21.91
C SER A 480 -1.90 11.15 22.08
N ASN A 481 -2.80 11.51 21.16
CA ASN A 481 -4.21 11.13 21.26
C ASN A 481 -4.49 9.63 20.99
N LEU A 482 -3.47 8.85 20.64
CA LEU A 482 -3.54 7.40 20.40
C LEU A 482 -2.64 6.60 21.37
N LEU A 483 -2.08 7.24 22.41
CA LEU A 483 -1.16 6.61 23.37
C LEU A 483 -1.68 5.29 23.96
N ASN A 484 -2.98 5.22 24.24
CA ASN A 484 -3.67 4.06 24.82
C ASN A 484 -4.48 3.27 23.77
N VAL A 485 -4.04 3.27 22.52
CA VAL A 485 -4.50 2.35 21.47
C VAL A 485 -3.52 1.18 21.39
N ASP A 486 -3.75 0.20 22.27
CA ASP A 486 -2.92 -0.98 22.53
C ASP A 486 -2.37 -1.71 21.28
N SER A 487 -3.11 -1.71 20.16
CA SER A 487 -2.65 -2.32 18.91
C SER A 487 -1.49 -1.56 18.24
N ILE A 488 -1.47 -0.23 18.31
CA ILE A 488 -0.41 0.59 17.70
C ILE A 488 0.88 0.40 18.51
N SER A 489 0.81 0.50 19.83
CA SER A 489 1.98 0.29 20.71
C SER A 489 2.55 -1.13 20.59
N THR A 490 1.69 -2.15 20.37
CA THR A 490 2.13 -3.52 20.11
C THR A 490 2.78 -3.67 18.72
N HIS A 491 2.24 -3.00 17.70
CA HIS A 491 2.82 -2.94 16.35
C HIS A 491 4.25 -2.37 16.40
N GLU A 492 4.44 -1.19 17.00
CA GLU A 492 5.76 -0.56 17.09
C GLU A 492 6.77 -1.37 17.91
N PHE A 493 6.29 -2.08 18.93
CA PHE A 493 7.12 -3.03 19.67
C PHE A 493 7.56 -4.22 18.81
N GLY A 494 6.71 -4.68 17.88
CA GLY A 494 7.01 -5.71 16.89
C GLY A 494 8.14 -5.33 15.94
N HIS A 495 8.17 -4.07 15.48
CA HIS A 495 9.32 -3.50 14.76
C HIS A 495 10.59 -3.52 15.63
N GLY A 496 10.48 -3.16 16.92
CA GLY A 496 11.58 -3.22 17.88
C GLY A 496 12.14 -4.64 18.10
N ILE A 497 11.28 -5.66 18.12
CA ILE A 497 11.70 -7.08 18.17
C ILE A 497 12.41 -7.48 16.89
N THR A 498 11.87 -7.09 15.73
CA THR A 498 12.45 -7.41 14.41
C THR A 498 13.85 -6.79 14.27
N LEU A 499 14.03 -5.57 14.74
CA LEU A 499 15.33 -4.93 14.91
C LEU A 499 16.22 -5.71 15.90
N ALA A 500 15.70 -6.10 17.06
CA ALA A 500 16.48 -6.77 18.11
C ALA A 500 17.08 -8.11 17.63
N GLU A 501 16.31 -8.94 16.90
CA GLU A 501 16.83 -10.15 16.25
C GLU A 501 17.98 -9.80 15.27
N ALA A 502 17.89 -8.64 14.60
CA ALA A 502 18.89 -8.04 13.69
C ALA A 502 19.17 -8.80 12.37
N ILE A 503 18.48 -9.91 12.13
CA ILE A 503 18.73 -10.79 10.99
C ILE A 503 18.17 -10.20 9.68
N TRP A 504 17.03 -9.52 9.76
CA TRP A 504 16.32 -8.91 8.61
C TRP A 504 16.71 -7.44 8.33
N ILE A 505 17.58 -6.82 9.14
CA ILE A 505 18.04 -5.44 8.92
C ILE A 505 18.95 -5.40 7.68
N ASP A 506 18.84 -4.33 6.88
CA ASP A 506 19.61 -4.11 5.65
C ASP A 506 19.48 -5.24 4.61
N LYS A 507 18.33 -5.91 4.60
CA LYS A 507 17.95 -6.91 3.60
C LYS A 507 16.81 -6.37 2.74
N ALA A 508 17.12 -5.95 1.51
CA ALA A 508 16.14 -5.34 0.59
C ALA A 508 14.87 -6.19 0.44
N ARG A 509 15.05 -7.51 0.38
CA ARG A 509 13.99 -8.51 0.16
C ARG A 509 13.13 -8.84 1.39
N THR A 510 13.44 -8.29 2.57
CA THR A 510 12.58 -8.41 3.77
C THR A 510 11.85 -7.13 4.13
N GLY A 511 12.21 -5.96 3.58
CA GLY A 511 11.63 -4.67 4.00
C GLY A 511 10.10 -4.65 3.92
N ALA A 512 9.53 -5.17 2.83
CA ALA A 512 8.08 -5.26 2.65
C ALA A 512 7.37 -6.20 3.66
N TRP A 513 8.12 -7.08 4.33
CA TRP A 513 7.61 -7.98 5.37
C TRP A 513 7.65 -7.37 6.77
N TRP A 514 8.27 -6.20 6.97
CA TRP A 514 8.39 -5.58 8.30
C TRP A 514 7.02 -5.17 8.84
N GLU A 515 6.23 -4.39 8.09
CA GLU A 515 4.85 -4.03 8.44
C GLU A 515 3.97 -5.27 8.63
N THR A 516 4.08 -6.25 7.72
CA THR A 516 3.38 -7.54 7.80
C THR A 516 3.67 -8.29 9.10
N THR A 517 4.90 -8.16 9.61
CA THR A 517 5.34 -8.83 10.84
C THR A 517 4.93 -8.03 12.08
N ALA A 518 5.03 -6.70 12.05
CA ALA A 518 4.55 -5.81 13.12
C ALA A 518 3.03 -5.93 13.32
N GLU A 519 2.25 -6.00 12.24
CA GLU A 519 0.82 -6.27 12.30
C GLU A 519 0.48 -7.66 12.83
N TRP A 520 1.30 -8.67 12.52
CA TRP A 520 1.18 -9.98 13.16
C TRP A 520 1.45 -9.91 14.67
N PHE A 521 2.45 -9.16 15.13
CA PHE A 521 2.68 -8.93 16.56
C PHE A 521 1.47 -8.26 17.23
N ALA A 522 0.86 -7.27 16.59
CA ALA A 522 -0.33 -6.59 17.07
C ALA A 522 -1.55 -7.54 17.16
N ASP A 523 -1.93 -8.19 16.06
CA ASP A 523 -3.11 -9.07 16.03
C ASP A 523 -2.91 -10.31 16.93
N ALA A 524 -1.76 -10.99 16.88
CA ALA A 524 -1.50 -12.20 17.66
C ALA A 524 -1.40 -12.00 19.19
N TYR A 525 -1.43 -10.76 19.67
CA TYR A 525 -1.55 -10.40 21.09
C TYR A 525 -2.91 -9.77 21.41
N ILE A 526 -3.38 -8.80 20.62
CA ILE A 526 -4.61 -8.04 20.90
C ILE A 526 -5.88 -8.84 20.59
N SER A 527 -5.90 -9.62 19.51
CA SER A 527 -7.10 -10.33 19.04
C SER A 527 -7.68 -11.28 20.10
N PRO A 528 -6.90 -12.14 20.78
CA PRO A 528 -7.40 -13.00 21.85
C PRO A 528 -7.86 -12.24 23.10
N LEU A 529 -7.34 -11.04 23.36
CA LEU A 529 -7.67 -10.24 24.56
C LEU A 529 -8.95 -9.43 24.38
N ASN A 530 -9.10 -8.79 23.22
CA ASN A 530 -10.15 -7.80 22.96
C ASN A 530 -11.24 -8.32 22.02
N ASN A 531 -11.10 -9.53 21.46
CA ASN A 531 -12.01 -10.11 20.47
C ASN A 531 -12.19 -9.20 19.23
N THR A 532 -11.10 -8.56 18.80
CA THR A 532 -11.03 -7.65 17.64
C THR A 532 -9.92 -8.07 16.68
N THR A 533 -10.01 -7.64 15.43
CA THR A 533 -8.94 -7.81 14.43
C THR A 533 -9.05 -6.70 13.39
N ASN A 534 -7.90 -6.26 12.85
CA ASN A 534 -7.83 -5.28 11.76
C ASN A 534 -7.90 -5.93 10.36
N PHE A 535 -8.26 -7.22 10.28
CA PHE A 535 -8.33 -7.97 9.02
C PHE A 535 -9.12 -7.26 7.92
N ASN A 536 -8.42 -6.88 6.85
CA ASN A 536 -8.97 -6.26 5.66
C ASN A 536 -9.25 -7.31 4.58
N VAL A 537 -10.53 -7.65 4.41
CA VAL A 537 -10.99 -8.67 3.46
C VAL A 537 -10.79 -8.28 1.99
N GLU A 538 -10.83 -6.99 1.63
CA GLU A 538 -10.65 -6.55 0.24
C GLU A 538 -9.22 -6.88 -0.22
N SER A 539 -8.22 -6.54 0.58
CA SER A 539 -6.81 -6.74 0.22
C SER A 539 -6.46 -8.22 -0.02
N LEU A 540 -7.03 -9.14 0.78
CA LEU A 540 -6.67 -10.56 0.73
C LEU A 540 -7.61 -11.48 -0.04
N HIS A 541 -8.88 -11.11 -0.25
CA HIS A 541 -9.77 -11.82 -1.17
C HIS A 541 -9.83 -11.13 -2.53
N ALA A 542 -10.18 -9.84 -2.58
CA ALA A 542 -10.30 -9.14 -3.85
C ALA A 542 -8.94 -8.82 -4.48
N GLY A 543 -7.92 -8.57 -3.67
CA GLY A 543 -6.51 -8.51 -4.07
C GLY A 543 -5.78 -9.85 -4.13
N SER A 544 -6.45 -10.99 -3.91
CA SER A 544 -5.81 -12.33 -3.78
C SER A 544 -4.88 -12.72 -4.92
N TYR A 545 -5.09 -12.19 -6.13
CA TYR A 545 -4.26 -12.44 -7.32
C TYR A 545 -2.84 -11.86 -7.21
N ARG A 546 -2.56 -10.98 -6.24
CA ARG A 546 -1.23 -10.41 -5.99
C ARG A 546 -0.34 -11.36 -5.18
N THR A 547 0.97 -11.12 -5.20
CA THR A 547 1.93 -11.79 -4.30
C THR A 547 1.47 -11.70 -2.83
N ILE A 548 1.80 -12.70 -1.98
CA ILE A 548 1.32 -12.71 -0.57
C ILE A 548 1.69 -11.41 0.14
N VAL A 549 2.95 -11.00 0.02
CA VAL A 549 3.43 -9.66 0.38
C VAL A 549 3.70 -8.90 -0.92
N HIS A 550 3.03 -7.78 -1.07
CA HIS A 550 3.04 -6.86 -2.21
C HIS A 550 3.14 -5.44 -1.66
N LYS A 551 3.71 -4.50 -2.43
CA LYS A 551 3.80 -3.08 -2.03
C LYS A 551 2.46 -2.40 -1.70
N ASP A 552 1.36 -2.98 -2.16
CA ASP A 552 -0.02 -2.49 -1.94
C ASP A 552 -0.78 -3.24 -0.82
N ASN A 553 -0.15 -4.19 -0.10
CA ASN A 553 -0.83 -4.95 0.97
C ASN A 553 0.06 -5.22 2.22
N LEU A 554 1.08 -4.39 2.41
CA LEU A 554 2.11 -4.53 3.44
C LEU A 554 1.52 -4.72 4.85
N TYR A 555 0.49 -3.94 5.17
CA TYR A 555 -0.23 -3.94 6.46
C TYR A 555 -1.31 -5.03 6.55
N GLU A 556 -1.70 -5.63 5.42
CA GLU A 556 -2.77 -6.62 5.36
C GLU A 556 -2.30 -8.06 5.23
N ALA A 557 -1.04 -8.32 4.85
CA ALA A 557 -0.54 -9.67 4.56
C ALA A 557 -0.32 -10.57 5.80
N TRP A 558 -0.45 -10.03 7.03
CA TRP A 558 -0.21 -10.75 8.29
C TRP A 558 -1.03 -12.05 8.51
N PRO A 559 -2.22 -12.27 7.91
CA PRO A 559 -2.96 -13.53 8.05
C PRO A 559 -2.20 -14.74 7.53
N PHE A 560 -1.20 -14.56 6.66
CA PHE A 560 -0.26 -15.63 6.31
C PHE A 560 0.61 -16.03 7.51
N LEU A 561 1.12 -15.05 8.27
CA LEU A 561 1.91 -15.30 9.48
C LEU A 561 1.05 -15.90 10.60
N ASN A 562 -0.22 -15.50 10.69
CA ASN A 562 -1.18 -16.11 11.60
C ASN A 562 -1.53 -17.55 11.18
N TYR A 563 -1.66 -17.84 9.89
CA TYR A 563 -1.79 -19.22 9.38
C TYR A 563 -0.60 -20.10 9.79
N LEU A 564 0.64 -19.61 9.63
CA LEU A 564 1.85 -20.32 10.10
C LEU A 564 1.85 -20.52 11.63
N SER A 565 1.33 -19.55 12.38
CA SER A 565 1.33 -19.54 13.85
C SER A 565 0.24 -20.42 14.47
N ASN A 566 -0.92 -20.49 13.83
CA ASN A 566 -2.06 -21.32 14.26
C ASN A 566 -1.94 -22.75 13.74
N ASN A 567 -1.26 -22.94 12.60
CA ASN A 567 -0.96 -24.22 11.97
C ASN A 567 -2.17 -25.18 11.87
N PRO A 568 -3.31 -24.76 11.29
CA PRO A 568 -4.53 -25.56 11.26
C PRO A 568 -4.43 -26.83 10.38
N ASP A 569 -3.34 -26.98 9.63
CA ASP A 569 -2.99 -28.17 8.84
C ASP A 569 -2.00 -29.12 9.55
N ASN A 570 -1.51 -28.76 10.74
CA ASN A 570 -0.54 -29.53 11.53
C ASN A 570 0.80 -29.83 10.81
N TYR A 571 1.30 -28.91 9.98
CA TYR A 571 2.62 -29.05 9.38
C TYR A 571 3.72 -28.99 10.44
N SER A 572 4.77 -29.81 10.28
CA SER A 572 5.91 -29.85 11.20
C SER A 572 6.64 -28.50 11.27
N ASN A 573 7.24 -28.20 12.42
CA ASN A 573 8.01 -26.97 12.71
C ASN A 573 7.24 -25.64 12.64
N LEU A 574 5.94 -25.66 12.31
CA LEU A 574 5.02 -24.53 12.43
C LEU A 574 4.26 -24.55 13.78
N GLY A 575 3.36 -23.58 13.97
CA GLY A 575 2.63 -23.37 15.21
C GLY A 575 3.20 -22.21 16.01
N ARG A 576 3.04 -22.26 17.34
CA ARG A 576 3.35 -21.17 18.30
C ARG A 576 4.62 -20.37 17.99
N ASP A 577 5.72 -21.05 17.69
CA ASP A 577 7.03 -20.40 17.56
C ASP A 577 7.45 -20.17 16.08
N ALA A 578 6.54 -20.38 15.12
CA ALA A 578 6.81 -20.33 13.68
C ALA A 578 7.48 -19.04 13.22
N ILE A 579 6.99 -17.86 13.63
CA ILE A 579 7.52 -16.56 13.14
C ILE A 579 8.91 -16.27 13.71
N ARG A 580 9.17 -16.63 14.97
CA ARG A 580 10.51 -16.54 15.56
C ARG A 580 11.48 -17.45 14.82
N ASN A 581 11.06 -18.68 14.52
CA ASN A 581 11.87 -19.63 13.78
C ASN A 581 12.09 -19.16 12.33
N LEU A 582 11.08 -18.55 11.68
CA LEU A 582 11.14 -17.97 10.34
C LEU A 582 12.19 -16.86 10.21
N ILE A 583 12.20 -15.94 11.18
CA ILE A 583 13.19 -14.86 11.25
C ILE A 583 14.60 -15.46 11.45
N ARG A 584 14.75 -16.40 12.39
CA ARG A 584 16.05 -17.02 12.74
C ARG A 584 16.60 -18.01 11.71
N ALA A 585 15.76 -18.56 10.83
CA ALA A 585 16.17 -19.43 9.75
C ALA A 585 16.69 -18.67 8.51
N TYR A 586 16.65 -17.33 8.51
CA TYR A 586 17.02 -16.48 7.37
C TYR A 586 18.53 -16.47 7.07
N GLN A 587 18.88 -16.45 5.77
CA GLN A 587 20.24 -16.58 5.25
C GLN A 587 20.47 -15.65 4.04
N GLY A 588 21.55 -14.86 4.08
CA GLY A 588 22.01 -14.08 2.92
C GLY A 588 21.11 -12.90 2.55
N GLN A 589 20.68 -12.83 1.29
CA GLN A 589 19.79 -11.81 0.72
C GLN A 589 18.62 -12.52 0.02
N GLU A 590 17.74 -13.14 0.79
CA GLU A 590 16.59 -13.92 0.33
C GLU A 590 15.25 -13.31 0.77
N THR A 591 14.13 -13.94 0.40
CA THR A 591 12.80 -13.62 0.96
C THR A 591 12.46 -14.56 2.11
N PRO A 592 11.59 -14.18 3.07
CA PRO A 592 11.17 -15.08 4.16
C PRO A 592 10.56 -16.42 3.69
N LEU A 593 10.05 -16.50 2.45
CA LEU A 593 9.63 -17.76 1.84
C LEU A 593 10.78 -18.78 1.70
N HIS A 594 12.02 -18.35 1.54
CA HIS A 594 13.18 -19.24 1.49
C HIS A 594 13.56 -19.77 2.89
N SER A 595 13.47 -18.93 3.93
CA SER A 595 13.51 -19.37 5.34
C SER A 595 12.45 -20.43 5.62
N LEU A 596 11.21 -20.16 5.18
CA LEU A 596 10.09 -21.09 5.33
C LEU A 596 10.36 -22.42 4.64
N ALA A 597 10.90 -22.39 3.41
CA ALA A 597 11.23 -23.58 2.63
C ALA A 597 12.17 -24.54 3.36
N ARG A 598 13.10 -24.03 4.18
CA ARG A 598 13.99 -24.86 5.01
C ARG A 598 13.30 -25.38 6.27
N LEU A 599 12.40 -24.59 6.86
CA LEU A 599 11.67 -24.98 8.07
C LEU A 599 10.62 -26.07 7.86
N VAL A 600 9.87 -26.02 6.75
CA VAL A 600 8.71 -26.90 6.55
C VAL A 600 9.01 -28.20 5.78
N GLN A 601 10.28 -28.50 5.50
CA GLN A 601 10.66 -29.77 4.85
C GLN A 601 10.07 -30.99 5.56
N PRO A 602 9.54 -31.99 4.82
CA PRO A 602 9.60 -32.15 3.36
C PRO A 602 8.48 -31.43 2.58
N VAL A 603 7.62 -30.64 3.23
CA VAL A 603 6.54 -29.91 2.54
C VAL A 603 7.13 -28.74 1.76
N SER A 604 6.69 -28.57 0.51
CA SER A 604 7.11 -27.43 -0.31
C SER A 604 6.37 -26.14 0.10
N VAL A 605 7.01 -24.98 -0.08
CA VAL A 605 6.35 -23.68 0.12
C VAL A 605 5.18 -23.52 -0.83
N GLN A 606 5.27 -24.05 -2.05
CA GLN A 606 4.19 -24.10 -3.03
C GLN A 606 2.95 -24.80 -2.48
N THR A 607 3.11 -25.99 -1.87
CA THR A 607 2.03 -26.74 -1.21
C THR A 607 1.41 -25.93 -0.06
N LEU A 608 2.26 -25.38 0.82
CA LEU A 608 1.83 -24.61 1.98
C LEU A 608 1.07 -23.34 1.56
N VAL A 609 1.59 -22.60 0.58
CA VAL A 609 0.96 -21.39 0.02
C VAL A 609 -0.36 -21.72 -0.66
N GLY A 610 -0.43 -22.80 -1.43
CA GLY A 610 -1.67 -23.28 -2.04
C GLY A 610 -2.74 -23.62 -0.98
N ARG A 611 -2.35 -24.31 0.10
CA ARG A 611 -3.25 -24.61 1.23
C ARG A 611 -3.67 -23.35 1.98
N TYR A 612 -2.76 -22.41 2.25
CA TYR A 612 -3.08 -21.10 2.84
C TYR A 612 -4.12 -20.34 2.01
N ARG A 613 -3.93 -20.22 0.69
CA ARG A 613 -4.88 -19.54 -0.19
C ARG A 613 -6.23 -20.27 -0.23
N ALA A 614 -6.24 -21.61 -0.15
CA ALA A 614 -7.47 -22.39 0.00
C ALA A 614 -8.20 -22.15 1.33
N ARG A 615 -7.46 -22.05 2.46
CA ARG A 615 -8.00 -21.68 3.77
C ARG A 615 -8.61 -20.27 3.78
N ILE A 616 -7.93 -19.33 3.12
CA ILE A 616 -8.43 -17.96 2.99
C ILE A 616 -9.79 -17.91 2.29
N ALA A 617 -10.10 -18.81 1.35
CA ALA A 617 -11.41 -18.84 0.67
C ALA A 617 -12.61 -18.74 1.63
N TYR A 618 -12.54 -19.35 2.82
CA TYR A 618 -13.53 -19.20 3.90
C TYR A 618 -12.98 -18.60 5.20
N GLY A 619 -11.72 -18.17 5.20
CA GLY A 619 -11.04 -17.51 6.32
C GLY A 619 -10.64 -18.44 7.47
N ASP A 620 -10.66 -19.76 7.29
CA ASP A 620 -10.48 -20.75 8.36
C ASP A 620 -9.00 -21.04 8.71
N ILE A 621 -8.17 -20.00 8.71
CA ILE A 621 -6.72 -20.04 9.02
C ILE A 621 -6.40 -20.23 10.52
N GLY A 622 -7.29 -20.89 11.27
CA GLY A 622 -7.21 -21.00 12.73
C GLY A 622 -7.51 -19.70 13.49
N HIS A 623 -8.01 -18.65 12.82
CA HIS A 623 -8.32 -17.36 13.43
C HIS A 623 -9.84 -17.03 13.33
N PRO A 624 -10.65 -17.28 14.36
CA PRO A 624 -12.12 -17.21 14.27
C PRO A 624 -12.69 -15.87 13.79
N LEU A 625 -12.06 -14.75 14.15
CA LEU A 625 -12.53 -13.43 13.68
C LEU A 625 -12.25 -13.20 12.19
N VAL A 626 -11.17 -13.77 11.64
CA VAL A 626 -10.88 -13.68 10.19
C VAL A 626 -11.94 -14.48 9.45
N GLN A 627 -12.23 -15.70 9.91
CA GLN A 627 -13.32 -16.52 9.38
C GLN A 627 -14.66 -15.76 9.40
N SER A 628 -15.03 -15.16 10.55
CA SER A 628 -16.26 -14.38 10.70
C SER A 628 -16.33 -13.17 9.74
N ARG A 629 -15.22 -12.44 9.55
CA ARG A 629 -15.12 -11.32 8.61
C ARG A 629 -15.29 -11.79 7.15
N VAL A 630 -14.60 -12.85 6.75
CA VAL A 630 -14.70 -13.43 5.39
C VAL A 630 -16.11 -13.90 5.08
N LEU A 631 -16.72 -14.70 5.98
CA LEU A 631 -18.08 -15.21 5.82
C LEU A 631 -19.13 -14.09 5.82
N SER A 632 -18.84 -12.96 6.48
CA SER A 632 -19.71 -11.78 6.47
C SER A 632 -19.60 -11.01 5.16
N ALA A 633 -18.38 -10.78 4.66
CA ALA A 633 -18.13 -10.12 3.38
C ALA A 633 -18.72 -10.91 2.20
N GLN A 634 -18.65 -12.24 2.23
CA GLN A 634 -19.25 -13.12 1.22
C GLN A 634 -20.75 -12.89 0.99
N ARG A 635 -21.49 -12.38 1.98
CA ARG A 635 -22.91 -12.06 1.84
C ARG A 635 -23.14 -10.76 1.06
N ASP A 636 -22.21 -9.81 1.09
CA ASP A 636 -22.28 -8.57 0.31
C ASP A 636 -22.05 -8.82 -1.19
N ALA A 637 -23.03 -8.44 -2.02
CA ALA A 637 -22.94 -8.56 -3.47
C ALA A 637 -21.84 -7.67 -4.07
N SER A 638 -21.59 -6.48 -3.52
CA SER A 638 -20.57 -5.56 -4.00
C SER A 638 -19.17 -6.14 -3.84
N PHE A 639 -18.91 -6.78 -2.70
CA PHE A 639 -17.67 -7.51 -2.43
C PHE A 639 -17.49 -8.67 -3.40
N ARG A 640 -18.52 -9.52 -3.59
CA ARG A 640 -18.42 -10.66 -4.50
C ARG A 640 -18.07 -10.24 -5.94
N THR A 641 -18.72 -9.19 -6.45
CA THR A 641 -18.43 -8.64 -7.79
C THR A 641 -16.96 -8.20 -7.96
N ARG A 642 -16.33 -7.67 -6.91
CA ARG A 642 -14.88 -7.31 -6.91
C ARG A 642 -13.96 -8.51 -6.69
N ALA A 643 -14.37 -9.47 -5.88
CA ALA A 643 -13.53 -10.57 -5.42
C ALA A 643 -13.50 -11.79 -6.35
N TYR A 644 -14.64 -12.14 -6.94
CA TYR A 644 -14.86 -13.44 -7.57
C TYR A 644 -14.93 -13.43 -9.09
N ARG A 645 -15.04 -12.24 -9.71
CA ARG A 645 -14.93 -12.04 -11.16
C ARG A 645 -13.48 -12.21 -11.64
N ASN A 646 -13.01 -13.45 -11.59
CA ASN A 646 -11.64 -13.85 -11.92
C ASN A 646 -11.52 -14.53 -13.31
N LEU A 647 -12.65 -15.01 -13.84
CA LEU A 647 -12.70 -15.85 -15.04
C LEU A 647 -13.66 -15.28 -16.10
N GLU A 648 -13.34 -15.55 -17.36
CA GLU A 648 -14.21 -15.36 -18.53
C GLU A 648 -14.58 -16.71 -19.14
N ALA A 649 -15.78 -16.84 -19.70
CA ALA A 649 -16.22 -18.09 -20.34
C ALA A 649 -15.57 -18.26 -21.71
N VAL A 650 -15.02 -19.44 -21.97
CA VAL A 650 -14.56 -19.90 -23.30
C VAL A 650 -15.68 -20.68 -23.99
N ASP A 651 -16.35 -21.55 -23.23
CA ASP A 651 -17.56 -22.29 -23.64
C ASP A 651 -18.45 -22.55 -22.41
N SER A 652 -19.46 -23.43 -22.52
CA SER A 652 -20.41 -23.74 -21.46
C SER A 652 -19.84 -24.49 -20.24
N THR A 653 -18.66 -25.11 -20.39
CA THR A 653 -17.96 -25.90 -19.36
C THR A 653 -16.52 -25.47 -19.15
N THR A 654 -16.04 -24.46 -19.88
CA THR A 654 -14.64 -24.04 -19.89
C THR A 654 -14.52 -22.55 -19.67
N TRP A 655 -13.63 -22.16 -18.75
CA TRP A 655 -13.35 -20.77 -18.38
C TRP A 655 -11.85 -20.47 -18.41
N ARG A 656 -11.49 -19.24 -18.71
CA ARG A 656 -10.11 -18.74 -18.76
C ARG A 656 -9.91 -17.62 -17.75
N VAL A 657 -8.70 -17.48 -17.21
CA VAL A 657 -8.38 -16.37 -16.31
C VAL A 657 -8.39 -15.03 -17.06
N ILE A 658 -9.09 -14.03 -16.50
CA ILE A 658 -9.11 -12.67 -17.05
C ILE A 658 -7.71 -12.05 -16.92
N ALA A 659 -7.25 -11.35 -17.95
CA ALA A 659 -5.89 -10.80 -18.02
C ALA A 659 -5.47 -9.99 -16.77
N ALA A 660 -6.35 -9.12 -16.27
CA ALA A 660 -6.12 -8.30 -15.07
C ALA A 660 -6.21 -9.05 -13.72
N ARG A 661 -6.53 -10.35 -13.75
CA ARG A 661 -6.71 -11.22 -12.57
C ARG A 661 -5.74 -12.41 -12.57
N LYS A 662 -4.86 -12.52 -13.57
CA LYS A 662 -3.80 -13.55 -13.64
C LYS A 662 -2.99 -13.56 -12.34
N PRO A 663 -2.96 -14.68 -11.58
CA PRO A 663 -2.29 -14.70 -10.29
C PRO A 663 -0.78 -14.50 -10.43
N GLN A 664 -0.24 -13.47 -9.80
CA GLN A 664 1.19 -13.25 -9.58
C GLN A 664 1.80 -14.37 -8.72
N TYR A 665 3.13 -14.42 -8.58
CA TYR A 665 3.83 -15.41 -7.76
C TYR A 665 3.25 -15.49 -6.32
N THR A 666 2.80 -16.66 -5.86
CA THR A 666 2.06 -16.88 -4.60
C THR A 666 0.66 -16.24 -4.50
N GLY A 667 0.22 -15.53 -5.54
CA GLY A 667 -1.14 -15.05 -5.73
C GLY A 667 -2.09 -16.16 -6.16
N SER A 668 -3.39 -15.97 -5.91
CA SER A 668 -4.44 -16.91 -6.28
C SER A 668 -5.69 -16.25 -6.86
N ASN A 669 -6.53 -17.03 -7.54
CA ASN A 669 -7.93 -16.68 -7.74
C ASN A 669 -8.80 -17.59 -6.86
N ILE A 670 -9.76 -16.99 -6.16
CA ILE A 670 -10.80 -17.68 -5.41
C ILE A 670 -12.07 -17.65 -6.25
N ILE A 671 -12.61 -18.82 -6.59
CA ILE A 671 -13.68 -19.00 -7.56
C ILE A 671 -14.80 -19.81 -6.89
N PRO A 672 -15.80 -19.16 -6.26
CA PRO A 672 -16.95 -19.86 -5.71
C PRO A 672 -17.72 -20.59 -6.81
N LEU A 673 -18.22 -21.78 -6.49
CA LEU A 673 -18.90 -22.66 -7.43
C LEU A 673 -20.37 -22.84 -7.06
N THR A 674 -21.25 -22.82 -8.05
CA THR A 674 -22.65 -23.20 -7.93
C THR A 674 -22.88 -24.52 -8.67
N ALA A 675 -23.27 -25.57 -7.95
CA ALA A 675 -23.64 -26.84 -8.56
C ALA A 675 -24.84 -26.68 -9.52
N THR A 676 -24.81 -27.38 -10.65
CA THR A 676 -25.85 -27.35 -11.69
C THR A 676 -26.69 -28.62 -11.74
N GLY A 677 -26.52 -29.53 -10.78
CA GLY A 677 -27.18 -30.84 -10.72
C GLY A 677 -27.03 -31.49 -9.34
N SER A 678 -26.80 -32.80 -9.30
CA SER A 678 -26.73 -33.62 -8.08
C SER A 678 -25.55 -33.33 -7.13
N GLY A 679 -24.72 -32.32 -7.42
CA GLY A 679 -23.55 -31.97 -6.61
C GLY A 679 -22.28 -32.79 -6.90
N GLN A 680 -22.30 -33.72 -7.85
CA GLN A 680 -21.09 -34.31 -8.46
C GLN A 680 -20.41 -33.25 -9.33
N ILE A 681 -19.14 -32.95 -9.03
CA ILE A 681 -18.36 -31.93 -9.74
C ILE A 681 -17.00 -32.51 -10.15
N SER A 682 -16.63 -32.27 -11.41
CA SER A 682 -15.30 -32.56 -11.97
C SER A 682 -14.60 -31.26 -12.35
N ILE A 683 -13.31 -31.15 -12.03
CA ILE A 683 -12.48 -29.99 -12.36
C ILE A 683 -11.20 -30.46 -13.06
N GLN A 684 -10.84 -29.78 -14.14
CA GLN A 684 -9.51 -29.85 -14.76
C GLN A 684 -8.97 -28.43 -14.97
N VAL A 685 -7.97 -28.04 -14.19
CA VAL A 685 -7.17 -26.82 -14.40
C VAL A 685 -6.01 -27.14 -15.35
N THR A 686 -5.81 -26.30 -16.37
CA THR A 686 -4.75 -26.41 -17.37
C THR A 686 -3.87 -25.17 -17.34
N ASN A 687 -2.59 -25.36 -17.01
CA ASN A 687 -1.56 -24.32 -17.10
C ASN A 687 -1.30 -23.99 -18.57
N LEU A 688 -1.46 -22.72 -18.95
CA LEU A 688 -1.21 -22.24 -20.31
C LEU A 688 0.16 -21.54 -20.44
N GLY A 689 0.98 -21.58 -19.38
CA GLY A 689 2.26 -20.90 -19.29
C GLY A 689 2.14 -19.38 -19.10
N ASN A 690 3.18 -18.75 -18.59
CA ASN A 690 3.26 -17.29 -18.46
C ASN A 690 4.51 -16.68 -19.14
N GLY A 691 5.22 -17.47 -19.96
CA GLY A 691 6.50 -17.10 -20.57
C GLY A 691 7.73 -17.52 -19.77
N LEU A 692 7.57 -17.96 -18.52
CA LEU A 692 8.64 -18.48 -17.68
C LEU A 692 8.70 -20.02 -17.75
N SER A 693 9.90 -20.59 -17.77
CA SER A 693 10.13 -22.04 -17.94
C SER A 693 9.70 -22.89 -16.75
N ASP A 694 9.48 -22.27 -15.59
CA ASP A 694 9.07 -22.89 -14.34
C ASP A 694 7.62 -22.55 -13.93
N SER A 695 6.84 -21.93 -14.84
CA SER A 695 5.41 -21.64 -14.69
C SER A 695 4.66 -22.88 -14.21
N ASN A 696 4.15 -22.84 -12.98
CA ASN A 696 3.39 -23.94 -12.38
C ASN A 696 2.36 -23.42 -11.36
N PHE A 697 1.48 -24.29 -10.89
CA PHE A 697 0.34 -23.92 -10.03
C PHE A 697 -0.02 -25.01 -9.03
N THR A 698 -0.73 -24.60 -7.99
CA THR A 698 -1.47 -25.48 -7.08
C THR A 698 -2.95 -25.17 -7.23
N ALA A 699 -3.78 -26.21 -7.23
CA ALA A 699 -5.22 -26.08 -7.28
C ALA A 699 -5.88 -26.92 -6.17
N VAL A 700 -6.77 -26.29 -5.42
CA VAL A 700 -7.45 -26.88 -4.26
C VAL A 700 -8.90 -26.42 -4.27
N VAL A 701 -9.85 -27.32 -4.03
CA VAL A 701 -11.24 -26.94 -3.73
C VAL A 701 -11.42 -26.87 -2.23
N ALA A 702 -11.80 -25.71 -1.72
CA ALA A 702 -12.30 -25.55 -0.35
C ALA A 702 -13.81 -25.77 -0.35
N ILE A 703 -14.31 -26.57 0.59
CA ILE A 703 -15.74 -26.93 0.70
C ILE A 703 -16.17 -26.66 2.14
N LYS A 704 -17.11 -25.74 2.33
CA LYS A 704 -17.61 -25.30 3.63
C LYS A 704 -18.99 -25.92 3.91
N ALA A 705 -19.10 -26.62 5.03
CA ALA A 705 -20.36 -27.13 5.56
C ALA A 705 -21.20 -26.04 6.25
N SER A 706 -22.47 -26.36 6.55
CA SER A 706 -23.42 -25.43 7.19
C SER A 706 -23.01 -24.97 8.60
N ASN A 707 -22.17 -25.74 9.29
CA ASN A 707 -21.56 -25.38 10.58
C ASN A 707 -20.25 -24.56 10.44
N ASN A 708 -19.92 -24.10 9.23
CA ASN A 708 -18.69 -23.41 8.85
C ASN A 708 -17.38 -24.22 9.00
N ALA A 709 -17.44 -25.53 9.24
CA ALA A 709 -16.27 -26.39 9.06
C ALA A 709 -15.90 -26.47 7.58
N VAL A 710 -14.60 -26.45 7.27
CA VAL A 710 -14.09 -26.49 5.90
C VAL A 710 -13.28 -27.78 5.70
N ARG A 711 -13.54 -28.47 4.59
CA ARG A 711 -12.76 -29.60 4.07
C ARG A 711 -12.13 -29.22 2.74
N TYR A 712 -11.02 -29.84 2.38
CA TYR A 712 -10.30 -29.55 1.14
C TYR A 712 -10.21 -30.78 0.24
N VAL A 713 -10.21 -30.54 -1.06
CA VAL A 713 -9.89 -31.52 -2.10
C VAL A 713 -8.73 -30.97 -2.92
N ASP A 714 -7.58 -31.61 -2.81
CA ASP A 714 -6.41 -31.26 -3.61
C ASP A 714 -6.60 -31.77 -5.04
N LEU A 715 -6.20 -30.97 -6.02
CA LEU A 715 -6.29 -31.31 -7.44
C LEU A 715 -4.87 -31.54 -7.98
N PRO A 716 -4.25 -32.72 -7.75
CA PRO A 716 -2.91 -33.02 -8.27
C PRO A 716 -2.93 -32.94 -9.79
N SER A 717 -1.92 -32.29 -10.37
CA SER A 717 -1.88 -31.95 -11.81
C SER A 717 -3.11 -31.18 -12.32
N GLY A 718 -3.82 -30.47 -11.42
CA GLY A 718 -5.01 -29.67 -11.73
C GLY A 718 -6.31 -30.46 -11.85
N ALA A 719 -6.31 -31.79 -11.67
CA ALA A 719 -7.46 -32.65 -11.91
C ALA A 719 -8.09 -33.18 -10.62
N GLY A 720 -9.43 -33.30 -10.57
CA GLY A 720 -10.10 -34.03 -9.48
C GLY A 720 -11.62 -34.01 -9.55
N ASN A 721 -12.25 -34.92 -8.78
CA ASN A 721 -13.69 -35.09 -8.67
C ASN A 721 -14.11 -35.02 -7.20
N PHE A 722 -15.28 -34.43 -6.92
CA PHE A 722 -15.85 -34.38 -5.58
C PHE A 722 -17.38 -34.29 -5.60
N GLN A 723 -18.00 -34.72 -4.49
CA GLN A 723 -19.42 -34.55 -4.21
C GLN A 723 -19.61 -33.38 -3.22
N LEU A 724 -20.63 -32.56 -3.47
CA LEU A 724 -21.20 -31.63 -2.48
C LEU A 724 -22.44 -32.24 -1.82
N ALA A 725 -22.48 -32.23 -0.49
CA ALA A 725 -23.68 -32.51 0.28
C ALA A 725 -24.65 -31.32 0.25
N ALA A 726 -25.92 -31.56 0.61
CA ALA A 726 -26.93 -30.52 0.67
C ALA A 726 -26.52 -29.41 1.67
N GLY A 727 -26.47 -28.17 1.20
CA GLY A 727 -26.08 -27.01 2.01
C GLY A 727 -24.56 -26.79 2.15
N GLU A 728 -23.72 -27.59 1.48
CA GLU A 728 -22.29 -27.24 1.33
C GLU A 728 -22.11 -26.16 0.26
N GLU A 729 -21.18 -25.23 0.52
CA GLU A 729 -20.67 -24.26 -0.45
C GLU A 729 -19.25 -24.65 -0.84
N SER A 730 -18.82 -24.38 -2.08
CA SER A 730 -17.44 -24.66 -2.49
C SER A 730 -16.82 -23.53 -3.28
N SER A 731 -15.49 -23.45 -3.22
CA SER A 731 -14.66 -22.53 -3.98
C SER A 731 -13.43 -23.26 -4.51
N LEU A 732 -13.21 -23.22 -5.82
CA LEU A 732 -11.93 -23.56 -6.41
C LEU A 732 -10.94 -22.43 -6.13
N VAL A 733 -9.73 -22.78 -5.68
CA VAL A 733 -8.61 -21.84 -5.54
C VAL A 733 -7.46 -22.30 -6.43
N VAL A 734 -7.09 -21.47 -7.39
CA VAL A 734 -5.93 -21.69 -8.28
C VAL A 734 -4.85 -20.68 -7.89
N THR A 735 -3.67 -21.18 -7.50
CA THR A 735 -2.56 -20.37 -6.98
C THR A 735 -1.33 -20.53 -7.86
N ASN A 736 -0.75 -19.42 -8.32
CA ASN A 736 0.50 -19.44 -9.08
C ASN A 736 1.67 -19.77 -8.14
N THR A 737 2.26 -20.93 -8.37
CA THR A 737 3.30 -21.51 -7.53
C THR A 737 4.32 -22.18 -8.45
N PRO A 738 5.23 -21.40 -9.06
CA PRO A 738 6.25 -21.91 -9.97
C PRO A 738 7.19 -22.87 -9.26
N ASN A 739 7.92 -23.68 -10.04
CA ASN A 739 8.78 -24.73 -9.48
C ASN A 739 9.91 -24.16 -8.60
N ASN A 740 10.39 -22.95 -8.91
CA ASN A 740 11.38 -22.25 -8.11
C ASN A 740 10.74 -21.18 -7.22
N LEU A 741 11.41 -20.84 -6.12
CA LEU A 741 11.05 -19.66 -5.32
C LEU A 741 11.75 -18.43 -5.88
N TYR A 742 11.04 -17.31 -5.96
CA TYR A 742 11.59 -16.07 -6.49
C TYR A 742 12.20 -15.17 -5.41
N LEU A 743 13.37 -14.62 -5.75
CA LEU A 743 14.14 -13.69 -4.94
C LEU A 743 13.74 -12.24 -5.29
N TYR A 744 12.55 -11.84 -4.85
CA TYR A 744 11.97 -10.51 -5.15
C TYR A 744 12.07 -9.52 -3.98
N ASN A 745 12.03 -8.23 -4.30
CA ASN A 745 11.79 -7.14 -3.34
C ASN A 745 10.49 -6.44 -3.78
N ALA A 746 9.44 -6.52 -2.97
CA ALA A 746 8.11 -6.04 -3.36
C ALA A 746 8.08 -4.53 -3.67
N PHE A 747 8.99 -3.74 -3.09
CA PHE A 747 9.10 -2.30 -3.37
C PHE A 747 9.74 -2.01 -4.74
N GLU A 748 10.57 -2.93 -5.25
CA GLU A 748 11.27 -2.83 -6.54
C GLU A 748 10.58 -3.65 -7.65
N THR A 749 9.48 -4.35 -7.34
CA THR A 749 8.71 -5.14 -8.30
C THR A 749 8.14 -4.26 -9.42
N THR A 750 8.47 -4.64 -10.66
CA THR A 750 8.02 -4.06 -11.93
C THR A 750 7.20 -5.08 -12.71
N ASP A 751 6.49 -4.64 -13.75
CA ASP A 751 5.67 -5.53 -14.61
C ASP A 751 6.49 -6.58 -15.37
N THR A 752 7.82 -6.44 -15.46
CA THR A 752 8.74 -7.42 -16.06
C THR A 752 9.44 -8.31 -15.03
N SER A 753 9.30 -8.04 -13.73
CA SER A 753 9.90 -8.86 -12.67
C SER A 753 9.20 -10.23 -12.60
N PRO A 754 9.93 -11.37 -12.46
CA PRO A 754 9.33 -12.71 -12.54
C PRO A 754 8.14 -12.94 -11.61
N GLU A 755 8.13 -12.31 -10.43
CA GLU A 755 7.03 -12.39 -9.46
C GLU A 755 5.74 -11.70 -9.91
N ALA A 756 5.84 -10.67 -10.76
CA ALA A 756 4.69 -9.94 -11.31
C ALA A 756 4.05 -10.65 -12.51
N VAL A 757 4.77 -11.58 -13.16
CA VAL A 757 4.32 -12.29 -14.36
C VAL A 757 3.22 -13.30 -14.01
N GLY A 758 1.97 -12.87 -14.16
CA GLY A 758 0.79 -13.63 -13.75
C GLY A 758 0.56 -14.92 -14.54
N LEU A 759 0.17 -15.99 -13.85
CA LEU A 759 -0.18 -17.29 -14.42
C LEU A 759 -1.35 -17.17 -15.40
N ASN A 760 -1.17 -17.65 -16.63
CA ASN A 760 -2.26 -17.91 -17.56
C ASN A 760 -2.76 -19.35 -17.36
N TYR A 761 -4.06 -19.54 -17.16
CA TYR A 761 -4.65 -20.86 -17.05
C TYR A 761 -6.07 -20.88 -17.60
N GLN A 762 -6.53 -22.09 -17.89
CA GLN A 762 -7.91 -22.43 -18.22
C GLN A 762 -8.41 -23.46 -17.21
N VAL A 763 -9.72 -23.50 -16.96
CA VAL A 763 -10.35 -24.51 -16.12
C VAL A 763 -11.60 -25.04 -16.82
N GLN A 764 -11.69 -26.36 -16.93
CA GLN A 764 -12.93 -27.05 -17.26
C GLN A 764 -13.63 -27.43 -15.95
N ILE A 765 -14.94 -27.15 -15.85
CA ILE A 765 -15.78 -27.50 -14.70
C ILE A 765 -17.05 -28.18 -15.22
N ILE A 766 -17.29 -29.40 -14.75
CA ILE A 766 -18.48 -30.20 -15.10
C ILE A 766 -19.30 -30.38 -13.83
N GLY A 767 -20.63 -30.20 -13.91
CA GLY A 767 -21.54 -30.33 -12.77
C GLY A 767 -21.66 -29.07 -11.88
N ALA A 768 -20.89 -28.03 -12.18
CA ALA A 768 -20.98 -26.70 -11.55
C ALA A 768 -20.58 -25.59 -12.53
N ARG A 769 -20.86 -24.34 -12.14
CA ARG A 769 -20.39 -23.12 -12.80
C ARG A 769 -19.75 -22.16 -11.77
N PRO A 770 -18.80 -21.30 -12.17
CA PRO A 770 -18.38 -20.16 -11.36
C PRO A 770 -19.56 -19.27 -10.95
N ARG A 771 -19.44 -18.60 -9.79
CA ARG A 771 -20.42 -17.68 -9.24
C ARG A 771 -19.78 -16.31 -8.98
N ASP A 772 -20.40 -15.28 -9.56
CA ASP A 772 -20.08 -13.86 -9.35
C ASP A 772 -20.65 -13.27 -8.04
#